data_AF-A0A818GR78-F1
#
_entry.id   AF-A0A818GR78-F1
#
_cell.length_a   1.000
_cell.length_b   1.000
_cell.length_c   1.000
_cell.angle_alpha   90.00
_cell.angle_beta   90.00
_cell.angle_gamma   90.00
#
_symmetry.space_group_name_H-M   'P 1'
#
loop_
_entity.id
_entity.type
_entity.pdbx_description
1 polymer ?
#
loop_
_entity_poly.entity_id
_entity_poly.type
_entity_poly.pdbx_seq_one_letter_code
_entity_poly.pdbx_strand_id
1 'polypeptide(L)'
;MQKLSLLEIHWTDAERVIRTLIDNLTKKRSEYHDFEHKCKRLIEWFEHFLNTELNHRIDGLTLEASLDILKTEIRNLIGDKRRNVNDLIIVARILQTHITDQLQLQTLKQQTDRLEQILNTTEENIEKRIKKTEMVQKMFHDFEQGLENLRSWMDTVETNLQRSLSINTLNANELRNHQQAIITIEADIEKHSTIVSSVLTLGQNLLSENEIRSRNISSIPRTLQSVEQRWLSLKDLIRKRKLELDTVHVSWRSVDDAIKRALKMITDHERFLNEVKRTCGQGLQGVRSEYKSLENFKRTLDDDEKDIQQITDNYSEIIRNHSTADSSGEIRSKIKEVNTRWEMLIGTVHETMKNLKYMLSVHGDFQLTQDSLALWLTDLDVLLTNLEHLSEASSNEKIRQLDDMDREIQEKQTKIEYVRTCANYLLNKTVDARGLTINMNELTKFCQQLRDLTKRIKKLKQKLMNSSDRHLDLITSTRSSPLHESFFSTSLTHKRLSSPTSSRSRSPQRYLRSRDRFFHSYDQIEWGDQYQHAQELLSDFEDILVQINGDFLAKEETFRSETPMGVHIEDLPIEFTYTRILTTTRRKIEALREIIKQIEQELGPLLVDDLNNDPVVVDIMDKWNRLQTLAHDKDEQLKENRIQWKHFKRQLEELEQAAEQFTKIDNLLSRTVYSKADVHRDQVKQLDEYQALLKSTMDLADQFSDDTSEWLLIDHRLQSIKESFEFLFARKNREHHEIKTNLIQAEDIKHAMLDINSQLDHLESLSQSLEPVDEREINISINRTKLHRFIRIHDDLEILHERLININDRLKSLLSGDQLRITNDIKLMFDRLNSIKRIVKIYLERLEKLLARNELHESFSSINHSPIRTSNSNLQRVYQ
;
A
#
# COMPACT_ATOMS: atom_id res chain seq x y z
N MET A 1 121.14 -74.05 31.66
CA MET A 1 119.99 -74.33 32.54
C MET A 1 119.43 -73.06 33.19
N GLN A 2 120.16 -72.34 34.06
CA GLN A 2 119.63 -71.14 34.76
C GLN A 2 119.22 -69.94 33.86
N LYS A 3 119.87 -69.71 32.71
CA LYS A 3 119.46 -68.65 31.76
C LYS A 3 118.18 -68.97 30.98
N LEU A 4 117.87 -70.26 30.77
CA LEU A 4 116.64 -70.69 30.09
C LEU A 4 115.43 -70.58 31.02
N SER A 5 115.56 -70.91 32.30
CA SER A 5 114.47 -70.75 33.28
C SER A 5 114.11 -69.29 33.55
N LEU A 6 115.10 -68.37 33.51
CA LEU A 6 114.83 -66.94 33.65
C LEU A 6 114.04 -66.39 32.45
N LEU A 7 114.36 -66.83 31.24
CA LEU A 7 113.69 -66.42 30.01
C LEU A 7 112.25 -66.96 29.95
N GLU A 8 112.03 -68.16 30.46
CA GLU A 8 110.71 -68.78 30.60
C GLU A 8 109.82 -68.02 31.61
N ILE A 9 110.39 -67.60 32.75
CA ILE A 9 109.68 -66.71 33.71
C ILE A 9 109.33 -65.37 33.06
N HIS A 10 110.29 -64.71 32.39
CA HIS A 10 110.03 -63.46 31.68
C HIS A 10 108.99 -63.59 30.55
N TRP A 11 108.95 -64.73 29.85
CA TRP A 11 107.95 -65.02 28.83
C TRP A 11 106.56 -65.23 29.44
N THR A 12 106.44 -66.01 30.52
CA THR A 12 105.16 -66.19 31.23
C THR A 12 104.64 -64.89 31.86
N ASP A 13 105.52 -64.02 32.35
CA ASP A 13 105.16 -62.68 32.84
C ASP A 13 104.69 -61.77 31.70
N ALA A 14 105.39 -61.76 30.56
CA ALA A 14 104.97 -61.01 29.38
C ALA A 14 103.62 -61.53 28.84
N GLU A 15 103.43 -62.85 28.80
CA GLU A 15 102.17 -63.47 28.38
C GLU A 15 101.03 -63.14 29.35
N ARG A 16 101.28 -63.16 30.67
CA ARG A 16 100.30 -62.74 31.68
C ARG A 16 99.94 -61.26 31.52
N VAL A 17 100.93 -60.38 31.30
CA VAL A 17 100.69 -58.94 31.06
C VAL A 17 99.91 -58.72 29.78
N ILE A 18 100.25 -59.41 28.68
CA ILE A 18 99.53 -59.34 27.40
C ILE A 18 98.11 -59.88 27.53
N ARG A 19 97.89 -61.02 28.20
CA ARG A 19 96.53 -61.56 28.46
C ARG A 19 95.70 -60.59 29.30
N THR A 20 96.27 -60.03 30.36
CA THR A 20 95.59 -59.01 31.19
C THR A 20 95.25 -57.75 30.38
N LEU A 21 96.14 -57.33 29.48
CA LEU A 21 95.89 -56.20 28.57
C LEU A 21 94.80 -56.51 27.55
N ILE A 22 94.81 -57.71 26.96
CA ILE A 22 93.77 -58.18 26.04
C ILE A 22 92.41 -58.25 26.75
N ASP A 23 92.35 -58.83 27.95
CA ASP A 23 91.11 -58.91 28.75
C ASP A 23 90.57 -57.52 29.14
N ASN A 24 91.46 -56.58 29.46
CA ASN A 24 91.07 -55.20 29.72
C ASN A 24 90.58 -54.48 28.44
N LEU A 25 91.21 -54.73 27.29
CA LEU A 25 90.78 -54.14 26.00
C LEU A 25 89.46 -54.75 25.51
N THR A 26 89.24 -56.05 25.69
CA THR A 26 87.96 -56.71 25.33
C THR A 26 86.84 -56.23 26.24
N LYS A 27 87.08 -56.08 27.55
CA LYS A 27 86.12 -55.50 28.48
C LYS A 27 85.74 -54.06 28.10
N LYS A 28 86.74 -53.20 27.84
CA LYS A 28 86.49 -51.80 27.41
C LYS A 28 85.75 -51.72 26.07
N ARG A 29 86.07 -52.61 25.12
CA ARG A 29 85.36 -52.71 23.84
C ARG A 29 83.90 -53.12 24.03
N SER A 30 83.62 -54.02 24.97
CA SER A 30 82.26 -54.43 25.34
C SER A 30 81.48 -53.28 25.98
N GLU A 31 82.10 -52.55 26.92
CA GLU A 31 81.50 -51.37 27.57
C GLU A 31 81.17 -50.25 26.57
N TYR A 32 82.04 -50.01 25.58
CA TYR A 32 81.78 -49.07 24.49
C TYR A 32 80.62 -49.53 23.60
N HIS A 33 80.56 -50.82 23.25
CA HIS A 33 79.48 -51.36 22.43
C HIS A 33 78.13 -51.31 23.15
N ASP A 34 78.09 -51.60 24.45
CA ASP A 34 76.88 -51.48 25.27
C ASP A 34 76.41 -50.02 25.38
N PHE A 35 77.34 -49.07 25.53
CA PHE A 35 77.04 -47.64 25.47
C PHE A 35 76.40 -47.25 24.12
N GLU A 36 77.02 -47.62 22.99
CA GLU A 36 76.54 -47.29 21.65
C GLU A 36 75.13 -47.86 21.40
N HIS A 37 74.91 -49.11 21.81
CA HIS A 37 73.61 -49.76 21.68
C HIS A 37 72.53 -49.08 22.54
N LYS A 38 72.84 -48.71 23.79
CA LYS A 38 71.92 -47.96 24.65
C LYS A 38 71.61 -46.57 24.10
N CYS A 39 72.59 -45.89 23.52
CA CYS A 39 72.39 -44.59 22.86
C CYS A 39 71.44 -44.71 21.68
N LYS A 40 71.69 -45.66 20.77
CA LYS A 40 70.83 -45.91 19.61
C LYS A 40 69.38 -46.19 20.02
N ARG A 41 69.17 -47.05 21.01
CA ARG A 41 67.83 -47.38 21.52
C ARG A 41 67.09 -46.18 22.11
N LEU A 42 67.79 -45.30 22.82
CA LEU A 42 67.17 -44.09 23.36
C LEU A 42 66.81 -43.09 22.26
N ILE A 43 67.69 -42.91 21.27
CA ILE A 43 67.42 -42.05 20.10
C ILE A 43 66.17 -42.56 19.36
N GLU A 44 66.13 -43.85 19.02
CA GLU A 44 64.98 -44.48 18.37
C GLU A 44 63.70 -44.34 19.22
N TRP A 45 63.82 -44.46 20.54
CA TRP A 45 62.70 -44.27 21.44
C TRP A 45 62.17 -42.83 21.42
N PHE A 46 63.04 -41.82 21.49
CA PHE A 46 62.61 -40.41 21.45
C PHE A 46 61.99 -40.06 20.09
N GLU A 47 62.58 -40.54 19.00
CA GLU A 47 62.07 -40.35 17.65
C GLU A 47 60.69 -41.01 17.49
N HIS A 48 60.49 -42.23 18.00
CA HIS A 48 59.16 -42.87 18.02
C HIS A 48 58.18 -42.11 18.92
N PHE A 49 58.58 -41.77 20.14
CA PHE A 49 57.72 -41.12 21.12
C PHE A 49 57.15 -39.80 20.60
N LEU A 50 57.99 -38.93 20.04
CA LEU A 50 57.55 -37.63 19.51
C LEU A 50 56.65 -37.77 18.28
N ASN A 51 56.92 -38.73 17.40
CA ASN A 51 56.21 -38.85 16.12
C ASN A 51 54.87 -39.61 16.24
N THR A 52 54.76 -40.56 17.17
CA THR A 52 53.59 -41.46 17.23
C THR A 52 52.97 -41.52 18.63
N GLU A 53 53.76 -41.88 19.64
CA GLU A 53 53.24 -42.25 20.95
C GLU A 53 52.63 -41.07 21.71
N LEU A 54 53.25 -39.89 21.62
CA LEU A 54 52.77 -38.66 22.25
C LEU A 54 51.36 -38.30 21.76
N ASN A 55 51.14 -38.29 20.45
CA ASN A 55 49.83 -37.96 19.87
C ASN A 55 48.80 -39.04 20.17
N HIS A 56 49.18 -40.32 20.10
CA HIS A 56 48.26 -41.43 20.40
C HIS A 56 47.71 -41.40 21.84
N ARG A 57 48.52 -40.92 22.80
CA ARG A 57 48.14 -40.84 24.21
C ARG A 57 47.17 -39.69 24.53
N ILE A 58 47.12 -38.65 23.69
CA ILE A 58 46.37 -37.41 23.99
C ILE A 58 45.26 -37.10 22.98
N ASP A 59 45.37 -37.55 21.73
CA ASP A 59 44.40 -37.26 20.68
C ASP A 59 43.05 -37.94 20.99
N GLY A 60 41.95 -37.18 20.85
CA GLY A 60 40.58 -37.66 21.07
C GLY A 60 40.10 -37.62 22.52
N LEU A 61 40.96 -37.23 23.47
CA LEU A 61 40.59 -36.98 24.86
C LEU A 61 39.97 -35.59 25.04
N THR A 62 39.45 -35.31 26.24
CA THR A 62 39.06 -33.95 26.61
C THR A 62 40.29 -33.08 26.88
N LEU A 63 40.14 -31.75 26.79
CA LEU A 63 41.24 -30.83 27.05
C LEU A 63 41.81 -31.01 28.47
N GLU A 64 40.94 -31.19 29.48
CA GLU A 64 41.31 -31.48 30.86
C GLU A 64 42.14 -32.76 30.97
N ALA A 65 41.66 -33.86 30.37
CA ALA A 65 42.32 -35.16 30.44
C ALA A 65 43.67 -35.15 29.69
N SER A 66 43.75 -34.46 28.55
CA SER A 66 44.99 -34.32 27.79
C SER A 66 46.06 -33.53 28.57
N LEU A 67 45.65 -32.47 29.29
CA LEU A 67 46.55 -31.69 30.15
C LEU A 67 47.02 -32.48 31.35
N ASP A 68 46.15 -33.29 31.95
CA ASP A 68 46.51 -34.16 33.07
C ASP A 68 47.59 -35.17 32.64
N ILE A 69 47.38 -35.89 31.54
CA ILE A 69 48.37 -36.85 31.00
C ILE A 69 49.70 -36.18 30.63
N LEU A 70 49.65 -35.00 29.99
CA LEU A 70 50.86 -34.26 29.62
C LEU A 70 51.65 -33.80 30.85
N LYS A 71 50.96 -33.28 31.88
CA LYS A 71 51.60 -32.73 33.08
C LYS A 71 52.05 -33.79 34.07
N THR A 72 51.45 -34.98 34.05
CA THR A 72 51.72 -36.07 34.99
C THR A 72 52.48 -37.20 34.30
N GLU A 73 51.80 -38.07 33.57
CA GLU A 73 52.35 -39.31 32.99
C GLU A 73 53.51 -39.05 32.03
N ILE A 74 53.33 -38.15 31.06
CA ILE A 74 54.36 -37.85 30.06
C ILE A 74 55.55 -37.14 30.69
N ARG A 75 55.32 -36.17 31.58
CA ARG A 75 56.39 -35.48 32.29
C ARG A 75 57.21 -36.44 33.16
N ASN A 76 56.56 -37.37 33.84
CA ASN A 76 57.23 -38.41 34.64
C ASN A 76 58.06 -39.35 33.76
N LEU A 77 57.48 -39.82 32.65
CA LEU A 77 58.15 -40.70 31.68
C LEU A 77 59.42 -40.06 31.11
N ILE A 78 59.35 -38.78 30.75
CA ILE A 78 60.52 -38.03 30.25
C ILE A 78 61.53 -37.78 31.36
N GLY A 79 61.07 -37.50 32.59
CA GLY A 79 61.93 -37.42 33.77
C GLY A 79 62.75 -38.69 34.00
N ASP A 80 62.15 -39.87 33.82
CA ASP A 80 62.86 -41.15 33.90
C ASP A 80 63.88 -41.32 32.76
N LYS A 81 63.53 -40.93 31.53
CA LYS A 81 64.48 -40.97 30.39
C LYS A 81 65.63 -39.97 30.54
N ARG A 82 65.39 -38.80 31.12
CA ARG A 82 66.44 -37.83 31.47
C ARG A 82 67.47 -38.44 32.41
N ARG A 83 67.03 -39.21 33.42
CA ARG A 83 67.98 -39.94 34.30
C ARG A 83 68.85 -40.92 33.51
N ASN A 84 68.24 -41.72 32.62
CA ASN A 84 68.99 -42.66 31.77
C ASN A 84 70.00 -41.95 30.85
N VAL A 85 69.63 -40.81 30.27
CA VAL A 85 70.55 -40.00 29.43
C VAL A 85 71.69 -39.45 30.29
N ASN A 86 71.42 -38.93 31.49
CA ASN A 86 72.45 -38.45 32.41
C ASN A 86 73.43 -39.57 32.81
N ASP A 87 72.93 -40.77 33.09
CA ASP A 87 73.77 -41.94 33.40
C ASP A 87 74.68 -42.29 32.22
N LEU A 88 74.16 -42.26 30.98
CA LEU A 88 74.96 -42.49 29.78
C LEU A 88 75.97 -41.37 29.51
N ILE A 89 75.65 -40.11 29.83
CA ILE A 89 76.61 -39.00 29.76
C ILE A 89 77.77 -39.24 30.73
N ILE A 90 77.51 -39.74 31.94
CA ILE A 90 78.55 -40.11 32.90
C ILE A 90 79.41 -41.25 32.35
N VAL A 91 78.80 -42.30 31.78
CA VAL A 91 79.52 -43.41 31.12
C VAL A 91 80.37 -42.90 29.96
N ALA A 92 79.83 -42.02 29.12
CA ALA A 92 80.54 -41.38 28.02
C ALA A 92 81.78 -40.64 28.51
N ARG A 93 81.68 -39.85 29.60
CA ARG A 93 82.81 -39.15 30.22
C ARG A 93 83.89 -40.12 30.70
N ILE A 94 83.52 -41.25 31.29
CA ILE A 94 84.47 -42.28 31.73
C ILE A 94 85.17 -42.89 30.50
N LEU A 95 84.42 -43.29 29.47
CA LEU A 95 84.96 -43.86 28.23
C LEU A 95 85.92 -42.90 27.50
N GLN A 96 85.63 -41.59 27.51
CA GLN A 96 86.49 -40.56 26.93
C GLN A 96 87.91 -40.54 27.54
N THR A 97 88.07 -40.91 28.82
CA THR A 97 89.39 -40.97 29.47
C THR A 97 90.24 -42.16 29.05
N HIS A 98 89.64 -43.14 28.37
CA HIS A 98 90.27 -44.42 28.05
C HIS A 98 90.44 -44.67 26.54
N ILE A 99 89.83 -43.86 25.69
CA ILE A 99 89.93 -43.96 24.22
C ILE A 99 91.13 -43.14 23.74
N THR A 100 92.02 -43.77 22.96
CA THR A 100 93.17 -43.13 22.34
C THR A 100 92.96 -42.82 20.86
N ASP A 101 91.99 -43.48 20.21
CA ASP A 101 91.61 -43.23 18.81
C ASP A 101 90.76 -41.96 18.69
N GLN A 102 91.27 -40.98 17.95
CA GLN A 102 90.64 -39.68 17.76
C GLN A 102 89.28 -39.78 17.04
N LEU A 103 89.11 -40.74 16.11
CA LEU A 103 87.87 -40.91 15.35
C LEU A 103 86.75 -41.48 16.24
N GLN A 104 87.08 -42.47 17.08
CA GLN A 104 86.14 -43.05 18.05
C GLN A 104 85.74 -42.04 19.13
N LEU A 105 86.69 -41.22 19.60
CA LEU A 105 86.41 -40.17 20.56
C LEU A 105 85.45 -39.11 20.00
N GLN A 106 85.62 -38.73 18.73
CA GLN A 106 84.72 -37.79 18.05
C GLN A 106 83.31 -38.39 17.86
N THR A 107 83.24 -39.68 17.49
CA THR A 107 81.97 -40.40 17.32
C THR A 107 81.18 -40.47 18.63
N LEU A 108 81.85 -40.81 19.74
CA LEU A 108 81.22 -40.87 21.06
C LEU A 108 80.71 -39.51 21.52
N LYS A 109 81.47 -38.43 21.29
CA LYS A 109 81.02 -37.06 21.57
C LYS A 109 79.78 -36.70 20.76
N GLN A 110 79.80 -36.94 19.45
CA GLN A 110 78.62 -36.71 18.60
C GLN A 110 77.38 -37.49 19.05
N GLN A 111 77.53 -38.75 19.47
CA GLN A 111 76.41 -39.56 19.95
C GLN A 111 75.84 -39.02 21.28
N THR A 112 76.70 -38.55 22.18
CA THR A 112 76.29 -37.96 23.46
C THR A 112 75.62 -36.62 23.26
N ASP A 113 76.20 -35.76 22.41
CA ASP A 113 75.64 -34.45 22.06
C ASP A 113 74.28 -34.62 21.37
N ARG A 114 74.14 -35.60 20.46
CA ARG A 114 72.86 -35.92 19.80
C ARG A 114 71.80 -36.40 20.81
N LEU A 115 72.18 -37.22 21.78
CA LEU A 115 71.25 -37.68 22.83
C LEU A 115 70.76 -36.51 23.70
N GLU A 116 71.67 -35.64 24.13
CA GLU A 116 71.33 -34.46 24.93
C GLU A 116 70.47 -33.48 24.13
N GLN A 117 70.79 -33.27 22.85
CA GLN A 117 70.00 -32.45 21.94
C GLN A 117 68.57 -32.99 21.76
N ILE A 118 68.40 -34.29 21.51
CA ILE A 118 67.08 -34.89 21.32
C ILE A 118 66.27 -34.86 22.62
N LEU A 119 66.88 -35.10 23.79
CA LEU A 119 66.21 -34.98 25.08
C LEU A 119 65.69 -33.55 25.31
N ASN A 120 66.56 -32.55 25.14
CA ASN A 120 66.19 -31.14 25.34
C ASN A 120 65.10 -30.71 24.34
N THR A 121 65.21 -31.14 23.07
CA THR A 121 64.18 -30.88 22.05
C THR A 121 62.85 -31.52 22.42
N THR A 122 62.88 -32.74 22.97
CA THR A 122 61.67 -33.46 23.40
C THR A 122 60.97 -32.74 24.55
N GLU A 123 61.73 -32.30 25.56
CA GLU A 123 61.18 -31.56 26.70
C GLU A 123 60.62 -30.20 26.28
N GLU A 124 61.32 -29.48 25.42
CA GLU A 124 60.84 -28.21 24.88
C GLU A 124 59.53 -28.38 24.10
N ASN A 125 59.43 -29.44 23.28
CA ASN A 125 58.21 -29.76 22.53
C ASN A 125 57.03 -30.09 23.45
N ILE A 126 57.26 -30.84 24.53
CA ILE A 126 56.21 -31.17 25.51
C ILE A 126 55.77 -29.91 26.26
N GLU A 127 56.70 -29.06 26.67
CA GLU A 127 56.35 -27.82 27.38
C GLU A 127 55.61 -26.83 26.46
N LYS A 128 56.03 -26.71 25.19
CA LYS A 128 55.28 -25.98 24.16
C LYS A 128 53.86 -26.54 23.99
N ARG A 129 53.73 -27.87 23.97
CA ARG A 129 52.44 -28.56 23.85
C ARG A 129 51.54 -28.28 25.04
N ILE A 130 52.06 -28.35 26.27
CA ILE A 130 51.32 -28.03 27.50
C ILE A 130 50.78 -26.60 27.45
N LYS A 131 51.65 -25.62 27.19
CA LYS A 131 51.25 -24.20 27.12
C LYS A 131 50.18 -23.95 26.07
N LYS A 132 50.30 -24.59 24.90
CA LYS A 132 49.30 -24.48 23.84
C LYS A 132 47.97 -25.09 24.24
N THR A 133 47.98 -26.28 24.85
CA THR A 133 46.74 -26.93 25.33
C THR A 133 46.08 -26.14 26.46
N GLU A 134 46.85 -25.50 27.36
CA GLU A 134 46.33 -24.60 28.41
C GLU A 134 45.66 -23.36 27.80
N MET A 135 46.28 -22.75 26.79
CA MET A 135 45.70 -21.63 26.06
C MET A 135 44.36 -22.03 25.41
N VAL A 136 44.32 -23.17 24.71
CA VAL A 136 43.09 -23.67 24.07
C VAL A 136 42.02 -24.04 25.09
N GLN A 137 42.39 -24.60 26.24
CA GLN A 137 41.45 -24.86 27.33
C GLN A 137 40.82 -23.56 27.86
N LYS A 138 41.63 -22.51 28.06
CA LYS A 138 41.11 -21.21 28.48
C LYS A 138 40.14 -20.63 27.44
N MET A 139 40.52 -20.64 26.16
CA MET A 139 39.65 -20.18 25.09
C MET A 139 38.35 -20.97 25.01
N PHE A 140 38.41 -22.29 25.25
CA PHE A 140 37.22 -23.16 25.28
C PHE A 140 36.30 -22.82 26.45
N HIS A 141 36.86 -22.54 27.63
CA HIS A 141 36.08 -22.09 28.79
C HIS A 141 35.37 -20.75 28.54
N ASP A 142 36.09 -19.77 27.97
CA ASP A 142 35.52 -18.46 27.61
C ASP A 142 34.37 -18.62 26.58
N PHE A 143 34.54 -19.53 25.62
CA PHE A 143 33.49 -19.88 24.65
C PHE A 143 32.27 -20.53 25.31
N GLU A 144 32.45 -21.52 26.20
CA GLU A 144 31.34 -22.17 26.90
C GLU A 144 30.55 -21.20 27.78
N GLN A 145 31.24 -20.32 28.51
CA GLN A 145 30.59 -19.31 29.33
C GLN A 145 29.77 -18.33 28.47
N GLY A 146 30.33 -17.86 27.36
CA GLY A 146 29.62 -17.00 26.42
C GLY A 146 28.40 -17.69 25.79
N LEU A 147 28.54 -18.97 25.44
CA LEU A 147 27.47 -19.78 24.85
C LEU A 147 26.31 -19.99 25.82
N GLU A 148 26.57 -20.26 27.10
CA GLU A 148 25.52 -20.48 28.11
C GLU A 148 24.72 -19.20 28.37
N ASN A 149 25.41 -18.07 28.51
CA ASN A 149 24.76 -16.75 28.65
C ASN A 149 23.86 -16.44 27.45
N LEU A 150 24.37 -16.71 26.23
CA LEU A 150 23.63 -16.48 25.00
C LEU A 150 22.39 -17.39 24.89
N ARG A 151 22.51 -18.67 25.27
CA ARG A 151 21.39 -19.62 25.28
C ARG A 151 20.30 -19.20 26.25
N SER A 152 20.67 -18.85 27.48
CA SER A 152 19.72 -18.39 28.50
C SER A 152 18.96 -17.14 28.05
N TRP A 153 19.66 -16.19 27.43
CA TRP A 153 19.04 -15.01 26.84
C TRP A 153 18.11 -15.36 25.67
N MET A 154 18.58 -16.17 24.71
CA MET A 154 17.77 -16.61 23.56
C MET A 154 16.48 -17.30 24.02
N ASP A 155 16.55 -18.21 25.00
CA ASP A 155 15.38 -18.90 25.55
C ASP A 155 14.35 -17.90 26.13
N THR A 156 14.83 -16.87 26.81
CA THR A 156 14.00 -15.82 27.40
C THR A 156 13.30 -14.99 26.32
N VAL A 157 14.05 -14.55 25.29
CA VAL A 157 13.48 -13.74 24.19
C VAL A 157 12.51 -14.55 23.34
N GLU A 158 12.86 -15.80 23.00
CA GLU A 158 11.98 -16.71 22.26
C GLU A 158 10.66 -16.94 23.00
N THR A 159 10.73 -17.14 24.33
CA THR A 159 9.56 -17.29 25.19
C THR A 159 8.71 -16.03 25.23
N ASN A 160 9.33 -14.85 25.35
CA ASN A 160 8.62 -13.57 25.35
C ASN A 160 7.92 -13.34 24.02
N LEU A 161 8.57 -13.63 22.88
CA LEU A 161 7.97 -13.52 21.55
C LEU A 161 6.79 -14.48 21.35
N GLN A 162 6.81 -15.66 21.97
CA GLN A 162 5.70 -16.62 21.93
C GLN A 162 4.52 -16.20 22.83
N ARG A 163 4.79 -15.69 24.05
CA ARG A 163 3.74 -15.38 25.04
C ARG A 163 3.15 -13.97 24.91
N SER A 164 3.98 -12.96 24.66
CA SER A 164 3.60 -11.54 24.78
C SER A 164 2.98 -10.91 23.54
N LEU A 165 2.83 -11.67 22.44
CA LEU A 165 2.37 -11.16 21.13
C LEU A 165 1.11 -11.85 20.62
N SER A 166 0.32 -12.46 21.51
CA SER A 166 -1.03 -12.92 21.17
C SER A 166 -1.97 -11.70 21.21
N ILE A 167 -2.40 -11.24 20.05
CA ILE A 167 -3.40 -10.16 19.94
C ILE A 167 -4.73 -10.74 20.40
N ASN A 168 -5.01 -10.60 21.68
CA ASN A 168 -6.23 -11.10 22.31
C ASN A 168 -7.30 -10.01 22.45
N THR A 169 -6.89 -8.75 22.33
CA THR A 169 -7.73 -7.59 22.57
C THR A 169 -7.35 -6.44 21.63
N LEU A 170 -8.31 -6.00 20.83
CA LEU A 170 -8.17 -4.94 19.83
C LEU A 170 -8.56 -3.59 20.44
N ASN A 171 -7.73 -3.11 21.35
CA ASN A 171 -7.82 -1.77 21.93
C ASN A 171 -6.55 -0.96 21.56
N ALA A 172 -6.73 0.33 21.30
CA ALA A 172 -5.66 1.31 21.06
C ALA A 172 -4.52 1.23 22.09
N ASN A 173 -4.83 1.00 23.37
CA ASN A 173 -3.83 0.96 24.44
C ASN A 173 -3.02 -0.34 24.43
N GLU A 174 -3.70 -1.47 24.29
CA GLU A 174 -3.03 -2.77 24.27
C GLU A 174 -2.20 -2.92 23.00
N LEU A 175 -2.71 -2.51 21.85
CA LEU A 175 -1.98 -2.59 20.60
C LEU A 175 -0.70 -1.73 20.62
N ARG A 176 -0.77 -0.55 21.26
CA ARG A 176 0.38 0.32 21.51
C ARG A 176 1.39 -0.30 22.49
N ASN A 177 0.91 -0.99 23.53
CA ASN A 177 1.77 -1.72 24.46
C ASN A 177 2.51 -2.86 23.75
N HIS A 178 1.83 -3.61 22.87
CA HIS A 178 2.44 -4.66 22.06
C HIS A 178 3.47 -4.08 21.08
N GLN A 179 3.19 -2.94 20.45
CA GLN A 179 4.17 -2.25 19.59
C GLN A 179 5.41 -1.84 20.37
N GLN A 180 5.24 -1.27 21.57
CA GLN A 180 6.36 -0.90 22.43
C GLN A 180 7.16 -2.12 22.89
N ALA A 181 6.49 -3.25 23.15
CA ALA A 181 7.15 -4.51 23.49
C ALA A 181 8.01 -5.03 22.33
N ILE A 182 7.49 -5.02 21.09
CA ILE A 182 8.26 -5.39 19.88
C ILE A 182 9.49 -4.49 19.72
N ILE A 183 9.35 -3.17 19.85
CA ILE A 183 10.47 -2.22 19.75
C ILE A 183 11.54 -2.51 20.82
N THR A 184 11.10 -2.81 22.04
CA THR A 184 12.01 -3.11 23.15
C THR A 184 12.79 -4.40 22.91
N ILE A 185 12.11 -5.44 22.42
CA ILE A 185 12.73 -6.73 22.07
C ILE A 185 13.67 -6.57 20.86
N GLU A 186 13.27 -5.83 19.82
CA GLU A 186 14.10 -5.54 18.65
C GLU A 186 15.40 -4.82 19.03
N ALA A 187 15.31 -3.83 19.91
CA ALA A 187 16.49 -3.15 20.45
C ALA A 187 17.38 -4.07 21.31
N ASP A 188 16.78 -5.00 22.06
CA ASP A 188 17.54 -5.98 22.85
C ASP A 188 18.26 -7.00 21.96
N ILE A 189 17.60 -7.48 20.90
CA ILE A 189 18.21 -8.32 19.88
C ILE A 189 19.41 -7.60 19.27
N GLU A 190 19.26 -6.34 18.84
CA GLU A 190 20.36 -5.61 18.20
C GLU A 190 21.59 -5.48 19.11
N LYS A 191 21.39 -5.27 20.41
CA LYS A 191 22.49 -5.23 21.40
C LYS A 191 23.25 -6.55 21.49
N HIS A 192 22.54 -7.68 21.41
CA HIS A 192 23.12 -9.02 21.51
C HIS A 192 23.82 -9.50 20.22
N SER A 193 23.73 -8.77 19.11
CA SER A 193 24.45 -9.07 17.86
C SER A 193 25.98 -9.19 18.05
N THR A 194 26.53 -8.33 18.92
CA THR A 194 27.95 -8.31 19.28
C THR A 194 28.36 -9.54 20.08
N ILE A 195 27.50 -10.01 20.98
CA ILE A 195 27.71 -11.21 21.80
C ILE A 195 27.63 -12.47 20.94
N VAL A 196 26.68 -12.54 20.00
CA VAL A 196 26.60 -13.63 19.01
C VAL A 196 27.89 -13.67 18.18
N SER A 197 28.34 -12.52 17.69
CA SER A 197 29.57 -12.42 16.88
C SER A 197 30.81 -12.83 17.67
N SER A 198 30.91 -12.47 18.95
CA SER A 198 32.04 -12.87 19.78
C SER A 198 32.08 -14.38 20.04
N VAL A 199 30.94 -15.00 20.33
CA VAL A 199 30.82 -16.46 20.51
C VAL A 199 31.16 -17.21 19.22
N LEU A 200 30.69 -16.74 18.06
CA LEU A 200 31.02 -17.32 16.77
C LEU A 200 32.53 -17.20 16.45
N THR A 201 33.12 -16.03 16.72
CA THR A 201 34.56 -15.78 16.51
C THR A 201 35.42 -16.65 17.43
N LEU A 202 35.06 -16.76 18.71
CA LEU A 202 35.76 -17.64 19.67
C LEU A 202 35.69 -19.10 19.21
N GLY A 203 34.53 -19.57 18.76
CA GLY A 203 34.38 -20.92 18.23
C GLY A 203 35.19 -21.15 16.95
N GLN A 204 35.25 -20.20 16.02
CA GLN A 204 36.09 -20.29 14.83
C GLN A 204 37.58 -20.29 15.15
N ASN A 205 38.02 -19.47 16.11
CA ASN A 205 39.40 -19.47 16.58
C ASN A 205 39.77 -20.84 17.18
N LEU A 206 38.89 -21.44 17.99
CA LEU A 206 39.08 -22.79 18.53
C LEU A 206 39.17 -23.86 17.42
N LEU A 207 38.40 -23.71 16.33
CA LEU A 207 38.47 -24.61 15.18
C LEU A 207 39.74 -24.42 14.33
N SER A 208 40.35 -23.23 14.34
CA SER A 208 41.60 -22.95 13.63
C SER A 208 42.83 -23.59 14.27
N GLU A 209 42.72 -24.03 15.54
CA GLU A 209 43.79 -24.70 16.29
C GLU A 209 43.96 -26.17 15.86
N ASN A 210 44.49 -26.37 14.64
CA ASN A 210 44.64 -27.68 13.99
C ASN A 210 45.57 -28.66 14.72
N GLU A 211 46.41 -28.17 15.63
CA GLU A 211 47.37 -29.00 16.36
C GLU A 211 46.73 -29.77 17.52
N ILE A 212 45.59 -29.34 18.08
CA ILE A 212 44.97 -29.97 19.25
C ILE A 212 43.72 -30.75 18.83
N ARG A 213 43.82 -32.08 18.80
CA ARG A 213 42.67 -32.96 18.51
C ARG A 213 41.98 -33.36 19.81
N SER A 214 41.04 -32.53 20.27
CA SER A 214 40.24 -32.84 21.46
C SER A 214 38.79 -33.19 21.12
N ARG A 215 38.15 -33.97 21.99
CA ARG A 215 36.71 -34.25 21.91
C ARG A 215 35.88 -32.98 22.04
N ASN A 216 36.30 -32.05 22.90
CA ASN A 216 35.64 -30.76 23.13
C ASN A 216 35.53 -29.93 21.83
N ILE A 217 36.59 -29.91 21.01
CA ILE A 217 36.62 -29.12 19.76
C ILE A 217 35.74 -29.75 18.68
N SER A 218 35.62 -31.08 18.66
CA SER A 218 34.84 -31.81 17.65
C SER A 218 33.33 -31.50 17.64
N SER A 219 32.76 -31.06 18.76
CA SER A 219 31.34 -30.71 18.88
C SER A 219 31.04 -29.25 18.50
N ILE A 220 32.05 -28.38 18.47
CA ILE A 220 31.92 -26.93 18.21
C ILE A 220 31.24 -26.60 16.87
N PRO A 221 31.53 -27.29 15.74
CA PRO A 221 30.90 -26.92 14.46
C PRO A 221 29.37 -27.04 14.50
N ARG A 222 28.84 -28.07 15.17
CA ARG A 222 27.40 -28.27 15.32
C ARG A 222 26.78 -27.22 16.25
N THR A 223 27.48 -26.84 17.31
CA THR A 223 26.96 -25.82 18.24
C THR A 223 26.95 -24.45 17.60
N LEU A 224 27.98 -24.07 16.84
CA LEU A 224 28.03 -22.82 16.07
C LEU A 224 26.90 -22.75 15.04
N GLN A 225 26.70 -23.81 14.26
CA GLN A 225 25.59 -23.88 13.30
C GLN A 225 24.24 -23.73 14.01
N SER A 226 24.04 -24.39 15.16
CA SER A 226 22.79 -24.28 15.92
C SER A 226 22.54 -22.86 16.42
N VAL A 227 23.56 -22.16 16.95
CA VAL A 227 23.46 -20.76 17.40
C VAL A 227 23.13 -19.83 16.25
N GLU A 228 23.83 -19.99 15.11
CA GLU A 228 23.60 -19.18 13.92
C GLU A 228 22.17 -19.36 13.38
N GLN A 229 21.68 -20.61 13.31
CA GLN A 229 20.31 -20.89 12.88
C GLN A 229 19.26 -20.32 13.85
N ARG A 230 19.45 -20.47 15.17
CA ARG A 230 18.56 -19.87 16.18
C ARG A 230 18.54 -18.35 16.06
N TRP A 231 19.70 -17.73 15.88
CA TRP A 231 19.82 -16.28 15.70
C TRP A 231 19.08 -15.77 14.46
N LEU A 232 19.25 -16.43 13.32
CA LEU A 232 18.53 -16.08 12.08
C LEU A 232 17.02 -16.28 12.25
N SER A 233 16.60 -17.40 12.85
CA SER A 233 15.19 -17.68 13.15
C SER A 233 14.58 -16.61 14.05
N LEU A 234 15.30 -16.16 15.08
CA LEU A 234 14.86 -15.13 16.01
C LEU A 234 14.66 -13.79 15.30
N LYS A 235 15.61 -13.39 14.44
CA LYS A 235 15.49 -12.17 13.60
C LYS A 235 14.31 -12.25 12.63
N ASP A 236 14.05 -13.41 12.05
CA ASP A 236 12.88 -13.60 11.19
C ASP A 236 11.57 -13.59 11.98
N LEU A 237 11.56 -14.16 13.18
CA LEU A 237 10.37 -14.21 14.03
C LEU A 237 9.96 -12.80 14.49
N ILE A 238 10.89 -11.98 14.97
CA ILE A 238 10.58 -10.59 15.35
C ILE A 238 10.07 -9.78 14.14
N ARG A 239 10.68 -9.95 12.96
CA ARG A 239 10.24 -9.29 11.73
C ARG A 239 8.82 -9.70 11.33
N LYS A 240 8.51 -10.99 11.35
CA LYS A 240 7.17 -11.51 11.04
C LYS A 240 6.13 -10.98 12.03
N ARG A 241 6.44 -11.02 13.33
CA ARG A 241 5.53 -10.52 14.38
C ARG A 241 5.30 -9.01 14.29
N LYS A 242 6.32 -8.23 13.97
CA LYS A 242 6.21 -6.79 13.73
C LYS A 242 5.26 -6.50 12.57
N LEU A 243 5.46 -7.18 11.45
CA LEU A 243 4.59 -7.05 10.27
C LEU A 243 3.14 -7.45 10.56
N GLU A 244 2.93 -8.58 11.24
CA GLU A 244 1.59 -9.03 11.66
C GLU A 244 0.91 -7.98 12.55
N LEU A 245 1.62 -7.48 13.57
CA LEU A 245 1.09 -6.47 14.49
C LEU A 245 0.76 -5.15 13.79
N ASP A 246 1.63 -4.67 12.90
CA ASP A 246 1.43 -3.45 12.13
C ASP A 246 0.23 -3.57 11.18
N THR A 247 0.10 -4.73 10.51
CA THR A 247 -1.04 -5.02 9.63
C THR A 247 -2.36 -4.98 10.42
N VAL A 248 -2.40 -5.64 11.58
CA VAL A 248 -3.58 -5.61 12.46
C VAL A 248 -3.87 -4.20 12.94
N HIS A 249 -2.85 -3.43 13.31
CA HIS A 249 -3.01 -2.05 13.77
C HIS A 249 -3.57 -1.13 12.70
N VAL A 250 -3.10 -1.24 11.46
CA VAL A 250 -3.64 -0.45 10.34
C VAL A 250 -5.10 -0.81 10.06
N SER A 251 -5.40 -2.11 9.94
CA SER A 251 -6.77 -2.57 9.66
C SER A 251 -7.73 -2.20 10.80
N TRP A 252 -7.32 -2.40 12.05
CA TRP A 252 -8.08 -2.00 13.23
C TRP A 252 -8.40 -0.50 13.24
N ARG A 253 -7.38 0.33 13.01
CA ARG A 253 -7.54 1.79 13.02
C ARG A 253 -8.47 2.25 11.92
N SER A 254 -8.38 1.65 10.73
CA SER A 254 -9.28 1.92 9.62
C SER A 254 -10.74 1.66 10.01
N VAL A 255 -11.03 0.51 10.65
CA VAL A 255 -12.36 0.16 11.13
C VAL A 255 -12.83 1.09 12.24
N ASP A 256 -12.02 1.38 13.25
CA ASP A 256 -12.38 2.27 14.36
C ASP A 256 -12.67 3.70 13.87
N ASP A 257 -11.87 4.23 12.93
CA ASP A 257 -12.11 5.54 12.34
C ASP A 257 -13.35 5.55 11.42
N ALA A 258 -13.60 4.46 10.68
CA ALA A 258 -14.83 4.32 9.88
C ALA A 258 -16.09 4.25 10.75
N ILE A 259 -16.05 3.51 11.87
CA ILE A 259 -17.12 3.48 12.87
C ILE A 259 -17.42 4.89 13.40
N LYS A 260 -16.39 5.66 13.78
CA LYS A 260 -16.59 7.04 14.26
C LYS A 260 -17.22 7.93 13.21
N ARG A 261 -16.80 7.81 11.94
CA ARG A 261 -17.40 8.55 10.82
C ARG A 261 -18.87 8.15 10.64
N ALA A 262 -19.18 6.86 10.62
CA ALA A 262 -20.53 6.35 10.50
C ALA A 262 -21.44 6.82 11.66
N LEU A 263 -20.99 6.76 12.91
CA LEU A 263 -21.77 7.25 14.05
C LEU A 263 -22.06 8.75 13.97
N LYS A 264 -21.08 9.56 13.53
CA LYS A 264 -21.29 11.00 13.30
C LYS A 264 -22.29 11.24 12.18
N MET A 265 -22.09 10.58 11.04
CA MET A 265 -22.96 10.64 9.88
C MET A 265 -24.40 10.28 10.25
N ILE A 266 -24.64 9.14 10.92
CA ILE A 266 -25.95 8.73 11.40
C ILE A 266 -26.58 9.80 12.30
N THR A 267 -25.79 10.41 13.19
CA THR A 267 -26.28 11.48 14.07
C THR A 267 -26.72 12.71 13.27
N ASP A 268 -26.00 13.09 12.22
CA ASP A 268 -26.36 14.22 11.36
C ASP A 268 -27.62 13.91 10.53
N HIS A 269 -27.76 12.68 10.04
CA HIS A 269 -28.96 12.19 9.35
C HIS A 269 -30.19 12.13 10.26
N GLU A 270 -30.04 11.68 11.50
CA GLU A 270 -31.10 11.69 12.52
C GLU A 270 -31.56 13.13 12.83
N ARG A 271 -30.63 14.11 12.89
CA ARG A 271 -30.99 15.53 13.05
C ARG A 271 -31.77 16.06 11.86
N PHE A 272 -31.33 15.77 10.64
CA PHE A 272 -32.04 16.16 9.42
C PHE A 272 -33.47 15.60 9.41
N LEU A 273 -33.64 14.31 9.70
CA LEU A 273 -34.96 13.69 9.75
C LEU A 273 -35.87 14.31 10.82
N ASN A 274 -35.30 14.62 11.99
CA ASN A 274 -36.04 15.31 13.05
C ASN A 274 -36.50 16.72 12.63
N GLU A 275 -35.70 17.42 11.83
CA GLU A 275 -36.08 18.73 11.30
C GLU A 275 -37.23 18.61 10.29
N VAL A 276 -37.15 17.67 9.34
CA VAL A 276 -38.24 17.39 8.39
C VAL A 276 -39.54 17.02 9.11
N LYS A 277 -39.46 16.24 10.21
CA LYS A 277 -40.63 15.92 11.04
C LYS A 277 -41.23 17.14 11.74
N ARG A 278 -40.41 18.14 12.12
CA ARG A 278 -40.89 19.37 12.78
C ARG A 278 -41.53 20.35 11.81
N THR A 279 -41.00 20.47 10.61
CA THR A 279 -41.56 21.37 9.58
C THR A 279 -42.82 20.80 8.93
N CYS A 280 -43.06 19.50 9.10
CA CYS A 280 -44.20 18.77 8.56
C CYS A 280 -45.54 19.46 8.89
N GLY A 281 -46.24 19.87 7.84
CA GLY A 281 -47.57 20.48 7.95
C GLY A 281 -47.65 21.99 7.77
N GLN A 282 -46.61 22.65 7.25
CA GLN A 282 -46.69 24.02 6.71
C GLN A 282 -47.43 24.08 5.35
N GLY A 283 -48.66 23.57 5.32
CA GLY A 283 -49.49 23.47 4.11
C GLY A 283 -49.00 22.43 3.09
N LEU A 284 -49.77 22.28 2.00
CA LEU A 284 -49.54 21.26 0.96
C LEU A 284 -48.17 21.39 0.28
N GLN A 285 -47.73 22.63 0.04
CA GLN A 285 -46.45 22.88 -0.62
C GLN A 285 -45.27 22.45 0.26
N GLY A 286 -45.38 22.64 1.58
CA GLY A 286 -44.44 22.11 2.56
C GLY A 286 -44.36 20.58 2.49
N VAL A 287 -45.50 19.89 2.63
CA VAL A 287 -45.58 18.41 2.57
C VAL A 287 -45.00 17.84 1.27
N ARG A 288 -45.27 18.47 0.12
CA ARG A 288 -44.72 18.05 -1.18
C ARG A 288 -43.20 18.28 -1.25
N SER A 289 -42.71 19.42 -0.75
CA SER A 289 -41.27 19.72 -0.73
C SER A 289 -40.50 18.78 0.19
N GLU A 290 -41.06 18.44 1.35
CA GLU A 290 -40.49 17.51 2.33
C GLU A 290 -40.45 16.08 1.79
N TYR A 291 -41.52 15.62 1.14
CA TYR A 291 -41.52 14.31 0.50
C TYR A 291 -40.43 14.21 -0.58
N LYS A 292 -40.28 15.24 -1.41
CA LYS A 292 -39.22 15.29 -2.43
C LYS A 292 -37.82 15.37 -1.80
N SER A 293 -37.69 16.08 -0.69
CA SER A 293 -36.45 16.15 0.09
C SER A 293 -36.05 14.78 0.64
N LEU A 294 -37.00 14.04 1.24
CA LEU A 294 -36.75 12.67 1.71
C LEU A 294 -36.50 11.67 0.57
N GLU A 295 -37.11 11.87 -0.60
CA GLU A 295 -36.84 11.04 -1.78
C GLU A 295 -35.40 11.23 -2.29
N ASN A 296 -34.89 12.47 -2.28
CA ASN A 296 -33.48 12.72 -2.58
C ASN A 296 -32.56 12.17 -1.50
N PHE A 297 -32.92 12.38 -0.22
CA PHE A 297 -32.18 11.86 0.93
C PHE A 297 -32.09 10.33 0.93
N LYS A 298 -33.12 9.63 0.44
CA LYS A 298 -33.08 8.18 0.27
C LYS A 298 -31.93 7.73 -0.63
N ARG A 299 -31.60 8.48 -1.69
CA ARG A 299 -30.45 8.14 -2.55
C ARG A 299 -29.13 8.23 -1.79
N THR A 300 -28.99 9.26 -0.94
CA THR A 300 -27.81 9.39 -0.05
C THR A 300 -27.72 8.20 0.90
N LEU A 301 -28.86 7.77 1.47
CA LEU A 301 -28.89 6.60 2.35
C LEU A 301 -28.50 5.29 1.64
N ASP A 302 -28.90 5.11 0.37
CA ASP A 302 -28.55 3.93 -0.43
C ASP A 302 -27.02 3.86 -0.70
N ASP A 303 -26.34 5.00 -0.78
CA ASP A 303 -24.88 5.04 -0.91
C ASP A 303 -24.18 4.79 0.42
N ASP A 304 -24.65 5.43 1.50
CA ASP A 304 -24.16 5.23 2.86
C ASP A 304 -24.32 3.76 3.33
N GLU A 305 -25.34 3.03 2.86
CA GLU A 305 -25.54 1.61 3.18
C GLU A 305 -24.33 0.74 2.79
N LYS A 306 -23.66 1.08 1.68
CA LYS A 306 -22.45 0.38 1.23
C LYS A 306 -21.29 0.60 2.20
N ASP A 307 -21.15 1.82 2.71
CA ASP A 307 -20.11 2.16 3.69
C ASP A 307 -20.33 1.43 5.02
N ILE A 308 -21.59 1.34 5.49
CA ILE A 308 -21.95 0.57 6.69
C ILE A 308 -21.63 -0.92 6.52
N GLN A 309 -21.95 -1.51 5.36
CA GLN A 309 -21.62 -2.90 5.07
C GLN A 309 -20.11 -3.12 5.01
N GLN A 310 -19.37 -2.21 4.38
CA GLN A 310 -17.91 -2.28 4.29
C GLN A 310 -17.24 -2.27 5.67
N ILE A 311 -17.76 -1.51 6.64
CA ILE A 311 -17.27 -1.55 8.03
C ILE A 311 -17.41 -2.96 8.63
N THR A 312 -18.54 -3.62 8.39
CA THR A 312 -18.82 -4.97 8.90
C THR A 312 -17.94 -6.03 8.21
N ASP A 313 -17.69 -5.88 6.92
CA ASP A 313 -16.84 -6.79 6.14
C ASP A 313 -15.36 -6.64 6.55
N ASN A 314 -14.87 -5.41 6.68
CA ASN A 314 -13.51 -5.12 7.13
C ASN A 314 -13.26 -5.67 8.55
N TYR A 315 -14.24 -5.56 9.46
CA TYR A 315 -14.15 -6.18 10.79
C TYR A 315 -14.12 -7.71 10.71
N SER A 316 -14.99 -8.30 9.89
CA SER A 316 -15.05 -9.74 9.66
C SER A 316 -13.71 -10.29 9.15
N GLU A 317 -13.05 -9.55 8.26
CA GLU A 317 -11.73 -9.89 7.74
C GLU A 317 -10.67 -9.89 8.84
N ILE A 318 -10.66 -8.89 9.73
CA ILE A 318 -9.74 -8.83 10.87
C ILE A 318 -9.92 -10.06 11.78
N ILE A 319 -11.16 -10.42 12.11
CA ILE A 319 -11.44 -11.60 12.96
C ILE A 319 -11.11 -12.91 12.26
N ARG A 320 -11.34 -13.02 10.95
CA ARG A 320 -10.97 -14.23 10.18
C ARG A 320 -9.46 -14.43 10.19
N ASN A 321 -8.71 -13.37 9.97
CA ASN A 321 -7.24 -13.43 9.90
C ASN A 321 -6.61 -13.50 11.31
N HIS A 322 -7.31 -13.00 12.34
CA HIS A 322 -6.84 -12.93 13.72
C HIS A 322 -7.98 -13.28 14.70
N SER A 323 -8.27 -14.58 14.85
CA SER A 323 -9.48 -15.08 15.53
C SER A 323 -9.64 -14.70 17.00
N THR A 324 -8.56 -14.35 17.69
CA THR A 324 -8.58 -13.92 19.10
C THR A 324 -8.60 -12.40 19.27
N ALA A 325 -8.54 -11.63 18.18
CA ALA A 325 -8.21 -10.21 18.26
C ALA A 325 -9.25 -9.38 19.04
N ASP A 326 -10.55 -9.66 18.92
CA ASP A 326 -11.60 -8.92 19.65
C ASP A 326 -12.22 -9.74 20.80
N SER A 327 -11.39 -10.33 21.68
CA SER A 327 -11.92 -11.11 22.81
C SER A 327 -12.69 -10.25 23.83
N SER A 328 -12.40 -8.94 23.91
CA SER A 328 -13.14 -7.97 24.73
C SER A 328 -14.47 -7.55 24.12
N GLY A 329 -14.66 -7.72 22.80
CA GLY A 329 -15.89 -7.39 22.10
C GLY A 329 -16.18 -5.89 21.96
N GLU A 330 -15.19 -5.03 22.18
CA GLU A 330 -15.38 -3.57 22.18
C GLU A 330 -15.79 -3.07 20.79
N ILE A 331 -15.08 -3.50 19.74
CA ILE A 331 -15.38 -3.11 18.36
C ILE A 331 -16.70 -3.75 17.92
N ARG A 332 -16.91 -5.03 18.24
CA ARG A 332 -18.18 -5.72 18.01
C ARG A 332 -19.36 -4.93 18.55
N SER A 333 -19.23 -4.39 19.76
CA SER A 333 -20.26 -3.56 20.38
C SER A 333 -20.52 -2.28 19.62
N LYS A 334 -19.46 -1.57 19.18
CA LYS A 334 -19.61 -0.33 18.39
C LYS A 334 -20.21 -0.58 17.01
N ILE A 335 -19.83 -1.65 16.31
CA ILE A 335 -20.43 -2.04 15.03
C ILE A 335 -21.91 -2.38 15.22
N LYS A 336 -22.25 -3.10 16.29
CA LYS A 336 -23.65 -3.39 16.62
C LYS A 336 -24.44 -2.11 16.86
N GLU A 337 -23.86 -1.12 17.54
CA GLU A 337 -24.48 0.20 17.72
C GLU A 337 -24.75 0.90 16.38
N VAL A 338 -23.74 0.94 15.49
CA VAL A 338 -23.87 1.51 14.14
C VAL A 338 -25.01 0.84 13.38
N ASN A 339 -25.03 -0.49 13.30
CA ASN A 339 -26.05 -1.24 12.55
C ASN A 339 -27.45 -1.03 13.14
N THR A 340 -27.57 -1.04 14.48
CA THR A 340 -28.88 -0.83 15.14
C THR A 340 -29.41 0.56 14.87
N ARG A 341 -28.57 1.61 14.96
CA ARG A 341 -28.99 2.99 14.69
C ARG A 341 -29.30 3.20 13.21
N TRP A 342 -28.53 2.59 12.32
CA TRP A 342 -28.77 2.61 10.88
C TRP A 342 -30.15 2.01 10.53
N GLU A 343 -30.45 0.80 11.00
CA GLU A 343 -31.75 0.15 10.79
C GLU A 343 -32.93 1.00 11.32
N MET A 344 -32.77 1.61 12.50
CA MET A 344 -33.77 2.53 13.06
C MET A 344 -33.96 3.77 12.19
N LEU A 345 -32.87 4.39 11.70
CA LEU A 345 -32.91 5.54 10.81
C LEU A 345 -33.66 5.19 9.52
N ILE A 346 -33.26 4.13 8.82
CA ILE A 346 -33.91 3.67 7.58
C ILE A 346 -35.39 3.37 7.81
N GLY A 347 -35.74 2.67 8.90
CA GLY A 347 -37.13 2.38 9.24
C GLY A 347 -37.97 3.64 9.46
N THR A 348 -37.41 4.63 10.16
CA THR A 348 -38.12 5.89 10.40
C THR A 348 -38.23 6.77 9.15
N VAL A 349 -37.25 6.77 8.25
CA VAL A 349 -37.35 7.45 6.95
C VAL A 349 -38.43 6.80 6.09
N HIS A 350 -38.46 5.47 5.99
CA HIS A 350 -39.50 4.76 5.22
C HIS A 350 -40.90 5.05 5.75
N GLU A 351 -41.11 5.01 7.07
CA GLU A 351 -42.41 5.28 7.68
C GLU A 351 -42.83 6.74 7.51
N THR A 352 -41.92 7.71 7.63
CA THR A 352 -42.24 9.13 7.37
C THR A 352 -42.58 9.39 5.92
N MET A 353 -41.82 8.85 4.96
CA MET A 353 -42.12 8.95 3.54
C MET A 353 -43.49 8.33 3.19
N LYS A 354 -43.80 7.16 3.76
CA LYS A 354 -45.10 6.50 3.59
C LYS A 354 -46.25 7.37 4.08
N ASN A 355 -46.10 7.98 5.26
CA ASN A 355 -47.09 8.88 5.83
C ASN A 355 -47.28 10.16 5.00
N LEU A 356 -46.20 10.78 4.53
CA LEU A 356 -46.27 11.95 3.65
C LEU A 356 -46.92 11.61 2.30
N LYS A 357 -46.58 10.47 1.69
CA LYS A 357 -47.19 10.01 0.43
C LYS A 357 -48.69 9.77 0.59
N TYR A 358 -49.11 9.14 1.68
CA TYR A 358 -50.52 8.93 1.97
C TYR A 358 -51.25 10.27 2.18
N MET A 359 -50.65 11.22 2.91
CA MET A 359 -51.20 12.56 3.09
C MET A 359 -51.38 13.30 1.75
N LEU A 360 -50.39 13.22 0.85
CA LEU A 360 -50.48 13.79 -0.50
C LEU A 360 -51.60 13.15 -1.33
N SER A 361 -51.80 11.84 -1.21
CA SER A 361 -52.91 11.12 -1.88
C SER A 361 -54.26 11.58 -1.36
N VAL A 362 -54.46 11.59 -0.03
CA VAL A 362 -55.72 12.01 0.60
C VAL A 362 -56.05 13.47 0.23
N HIS A 363 -55.03 14.34 0.16
CA HIS A 363 -55.21 15.70 -0.30
C HIS A 363 -55.61 15.78 -1.78
N GLY A 364 -55.00 14.98 -2.66
CA GLY A 364 -55.39 14.91 -4.08
C GLY A 364 -56.83 14.48 -4.26
N ASP A 365 -57.25 13.42 -3.56
CA ASP A 365 -58.62 12.89 -3.59
C ASP A 365 -59.64 13.90 -3.04
N PHE A 366 -59.27 14.60 -1.95
CA PHE A 366 -60.05 15.70 -1.39
C PHE A 366 -60.30 16.79 -2.44
N GLN A 367 -59.24 17.26 -3.11
CA GLN A 367 -59.33 18.37 -4.05
C GLN A 367 -60.12 18.00 -5.32
N LEU A 368 -59.86 16.84 -5.92
CA LEU A 368 -60.60 16.37 -7.10
C LEU A 368 -62.09 16.21 -6.80
N THR A 369 -62.43 15.69 -5.62
CA THR A 369 -63.83 15.51 -5.23
C THR A 369 -64.48 16.85 -4.87
N GLN A 370 -63.76 17.76 -4.23
CA GLN A 370 -64.21 19.13 -3.96
C GLN A 370 -64.53 19.89 -5.27
N ASP A 371 -63.62 19.86 -6.25
CA ASP A 371 -63.80 20.52 -7.55
C ASP A 371 -65.00 19.93 -8.32
N SER A 372 -65.13 18.60 -8.33
CA SER A 372 -66.27 17.92 -8.96
C SER A 372 -67.60 18.30 -8.32
N LEU A 373 -67.63 18.41 -6.98
CA LEU A 373 -68.83 18.82 -6.25
C LEU A 373 -69.17 20.29 -6.51
N ALA A 374 -68.17 21.18 -6.57
CA ALA A 374 -68.38 22.60 -6.85
C ALA A 374 -68.94 22.86 -8.25
N LEU A 375 -68.44 22.15 -9.27
CA LEU A 375 -69.00 22.19 -10.62
C LEU A 375 -70.46 21.71 -10.64
N TRP A 376 -70.71 20.54 -10.05
CA TRP A 376 -72.06 19.99 -9.94
C TRP A 376 -73.04 20.94 -9.25
N LEU A 377 -72.62 21.60 -8.17
CA LEU A 377 -73.44 22.58 -7.47
C LEU A 377 -73.78 23.80 -8.33
N THR A 378 -72.83 24.24 -9.16
CA THR A 378 -73.03 25.34 -10.10
C THR A 378 -74.04 24.95 -11.18
N ASP A 379 -73.90 23.75 -11.75
CA ASP A 379 -74.85 23.22 -12.74
C ASP A 379 -76.26 23.08 -12.15
N LEU A 380 -76.36 22.59 -10.91
CA LEU A 380 -77.62 22.46 -10.19
C LEU A 380 -78.31 23.82 -9.98
N ASP A 381 -77.57 24.87 -9.62
CA ASP A 381 -78.12 26.22 -9.44
C ASP A 381 -78.57 26.84 -10.78
N VAL A 382 -77.84 26.59 -11.87
CA VAL A 382 -78.23 27.01 -13.22
C VAL A 382 -79.52 26.30 -13.66
N LEU A 383 -79.60 24.98 -13.47
CA LEU A 383 -80.80 24.20 -13.77
C LEU A 383 -82.00 24.69 -12.96
N LEU A 384 -81.80 24.98 -11.67
CA LEU A 384 -82.86 25.51 -10.79
C LEU A 384 -83.34 26.88 -11.26
N THR A 385 -82.42 27.75 -11.66
CA THR A 385 -82.71 29.10 -12.14
C THR A 385 -83.45 29.06 -13.49
N ASN A 386 -83.06 28.16 -14.39
CA ASN A 386 -83.76 27.93 -15.65
C ASN A 386 -85.19 27.43 -15.42
N LEU A 387 -85.38 26.46 -14.53
CA LEU A 387 -86.70 25.94 -14.16
C LEU A 387 -87.63 26.99 -13.55
N GLU A 388 -87.07 27.90 -12.73
CA GLU A 388 -87.82 28.96 -12.05
C GLU A 388 -88.25 30.09 -13.00
N HIS A 389 -87.39 30.51 -13.93
CA HIS A 389 -87.60 31.77 -14.68
C HIS A 389 -87.75 31.63 -16.20
N LEU A 390 -87.25 30.55 -16.81
CA LEU A 390 -87.12 30.44 -18.27
C LEU A 390 -87.89 29.25 -18.87
N SER A 391 -88.18 28.22 -18.07
CA SER A 391 -88.87 27.02 -18.55
C SER A 391 -90.38 27.24 -18.77
N GLU A 392 -90.87 26.93 -19.98
CA GLU A 392 -92.30 26.91 -20.37
C GLU A 392 -93.00 25.57 -20.04
N ALA A 393 -92.33 24.65 -19.33
CA ALA A 393 -92.87 23.33 -19.02
C ALA A 393 -94.09 23.39 -18.08
N SER A 394 -94.99 22.41 -18.22
CA SER A 394 -96.19 22.30 -17.36
C SER A 394 -95.80 22.15 -15.87
N SER A 395 -96.66 22.61 -14.96
CA SER A 395 -96.40 22.55 -13.51
C SER A 395 -96.05 21.14 -13.01
N ASN A 396 -96.65 20.10 -13.58
CA ASN A 396 -96.35 18.70 -13.23
C ASN A 396 -94.97 18.24 -13.71
N GLU A 397 -94.53 18.72 -14.87
CA GLU A 397 -93.21 18.40 -15.42
C GLU A 397 -92.10 19.12 -14.62
N LYS A 398 -92.35 20.36 -14.19
CA LYS A 398 -91.44 21.07 -13.28
C LYS A 398 -91.31 20.38 -11.92
N ILE A 399 -92.40 19.83 -11.38
CA ILE A 399 -92.37 19.06 -10.12
C ILE A 399 -91.53 17.78 -10.26
N ARG A 400 -91.65 17.06 -11.38
CA ARG A 400 -90.82 15.87 -11.66
C ARG A 400 -89.33 16.20 -11.74
N GLN A 401 -88.97 17.28 -12.45
CA GLN A 401 -87.58 17.70 -12.57
C GLN A 401 -87.00 18.16 -11.20
N LEU A 402 -87.81 18.78 -10.34
CA LEU A 402 -87.41 19.07 -8.96
C LEU A 402 -87.21 17.79 -8.12
N ASP A 403 -88.00 16.74 -8.34
CA ASP A 403 -87.81 15.43 -7.70
C ASP A 403 -86.54 14.72 -8.20
N ASP A 404 -86.21 14.86 -9.48
CA ASP A 404 -84.96 14.37 -10.05
C ASP A 404 -83.75 15.07 -9.43
N MET A 405 -83.81 16.40 -9.29
CA MET A 405 -82.76 17.19 -8.62
C MET A 405 -82.61 16.83 -7.14
N ASP A 406 -83.72 16.64 -6.40
CA ASP A 406 -83.67 16.21 -4.99
C ASP A 406 -83.06 14.80 -4.84
N ARG A 407 -83.36 13.88 -5.77
CA ARG A 407 -82.72 12.56 -5.82
C ARG A 407 -81.22 12.66 -6.11
N GLU A 408 -80.82 13.50 -7.06
CA GLU A 408 -79.41 13.71 -7.39
C GLU A 408 -78.63 14.27 -6.19
N ILE A 409 -79.23 15.19 -5.41
CA ILE A 409 -78.65 15.68 -4.16
C ILE A 409 -78.41 14.53 -3.15
N GLN A 410 -79.36 13.60 -3.00
CA GLN A 410 -79.19 12.46 -2.10
C GLN A 410 -78.07 11.53 -2.56
N GLU A 411 -77.92 11.32 -3.86
CA GLU A 411 -76.84 10.49 -4.43
C GLU A 411 -75.45 11.09 -4.15
N LYS A 412 -75.31 12.42 -4.22
CA LYS A 412 -74.03 13.12 -3.96
C LYS A 412 -73.68 13.24 -2.47
N GLN A 413 -74.63 13.03 -1.55
CA GLN A 413 -74.42 13.19 -0.11
C GLN A 413 -73.26 12.32 0.42
N THR A 414 -73.09 11.11 -0.11
CA THR A 414 -71.99 10.20 0.27
C THR A 414 -70.60 10.77 -0.07
N LYS A 415 -70.47 11.45 -1.22
CA LYS A 415 -69.23 12.12 -1.63
C LYS A 415 -68.92 13.33 -0.75
N ILE A 416 -69.94 14.05 -0.29
CA ILE A 416 -69.78 15.18 0.64
C ILE A 416 -69.24 14.71 1.99
N GLU A 417 -69.76 13.60 2.53
CA GLU A 417 -69.25 13.00 3.77
C GLU A 417 -67.80 12.49 3.62
N TYR A 418 -67.47 11.90 2.47
CA TYR A 418 -66.10 11.48 2.17
C TYR A 418 -65.12 12.68 2.18
N VAL A 419 -65.46 13.77 1.50
CA VAL A 419 -64.63 14.99 1.47
C VAL A 419 -64.48 15.60 2.87
N ARG A 420 -65.54 15.57 3.69
CA ARG A 420 -65.48 16.00 5.10
C ARG A 420 -64.53 15.12 5.93
N THR A 421 -64.54 13.81 5.70
CA THR A 421 -63.63 12.87 6.36
C THR A 421 -62.17 13.12 5.98
N CYS A 422 -61.90 13.34 4.69
CA CYS A 422 -60.56 13.70 4.20
C CYS A 422 -60.08 15.03 4.78
N ALA A 423 -60.93 16.06 4.83
CA ALA A 423 -60.60 17.35 5.44
C ALA A 423 -60.23 17.22 6.92
N ASN A 424 -61.01 16.46 7.69
CA ASN A 424 -60.72 16.21 9.11
C ASN A 424 -59.43 15.42 9.33
N TYR A 425 -59.14 14.42 8.48
CA TYR A 425 -57.89 13.67 8.55
C TYR A 425 -56.67 14.57 8.33
N LEU A 426 -56.71 15.40 7.28
CA LEU A 426 -55.64 16.35 6.96
C LEU A 426 -55.44 17.36 8.09
N LEU A 427 -56.54 17.91 8.63
CA LEU A 427 -56.51 18.87 9.74
C LEU A 427 -55.85 18.30 11.00
N ASN A 428 -56.13 17.04 11.34
CA ASN A 428 -55.55 16.38 12.52
C ASN A 428 -54.06 16.06 12.35
N LYS A 429 -53.53 16.05 11.11
CA LYS A 429 -52.15 15.66 10.80
C LYS A 429 -51.25 16.82 10.38
N THR A 430 -51.81 17.99 10.06
CA THR A 430 -51.05 19.21 9.70
C THR A 430 -51.18 20.28 10.77
N VAL A 431 -50.08 20.90 11.20
CA VAL A 431 -50.07 21.87 12.31
C VAL A 431 -50.36 23.32 11.86
N ASP A 432 -50.22 23.68 10.57
CA ASP A 432 -50.41 25.09 10.14
C ASP A 432 -51.72 25.37 9.39
N ALA A 433 -52.42 26.38 9.90
CA ALA A 433 -53.85 26.67 9.81
C ALA A 433 -54.17 27.86 8.88
N ARG A 434 -53.56 27.93 7.69
CA ARG A 434 -53.93 28.95 6.68
C ARG A 434 -54.42 28.37 5.36
N GLY A 435 -53.69 27.43 4.76
CA GLY A 435 -54.08 26.81 3.49
C GLY A 435 -55.30 25.89 3.62
N LEU A 436 -55.32 25.01 4.64
CA LEU A 436 -56.46 24.12 4.89
C LEU A 436 -57.71 24.88 5.35
N THR A 437 -57.53 26.03 6.01
CA THR A 437 -58.61 26.91 6.49
C THR A 437 -59.33 27.60 5.34
N ILE A 438 -58.62 27.87 4.23
CA ILE A 438 -59.22 28.38 2.99
C ILE A 438 -60.08 27.29 2.35
N ASN A 439 -59.54 26.08 2.17
CA ASN A 439 -60.30 24.94 1.62
C ASN A 439 -61.50 24.57 2.51
N MET A 440 -61.36 24.70 3.84
CA MET A 440 -62.45 24.45 4.78
C MET A 440 -63.50 25.56 4.78
N ASN A 441 -63.10 26.82 4.63
CA ASN A 441 -64.03 27.93 4.39
C ASN A 441 -64.81 27.72 3.07
N GLU A 442 -64.15 27.23 2.02
CA GLU A 442 -64.79 26.89 0.76
C GLU A 442 -65.76 25.71 0.90
N LEU A 443 -65.38 24.64 1.60
CA LEU A 443 -66.29 23.53 1.87
C LEU A 443 -67.50 23.95 2.73
N THR A 444 -67.29 24.89 3.65
CA THR A 444 -68.35 25.46 4.50
C THR A 444 -69.31 26.31 3.67
N LYS A 445 -68.78 27.14 2.76
CA LYS A 445 -69.59 27.89 1.77
C LYS A 445 -70.37 26.96 0.85
N PHE A 446 -69.73 25.89 0.37
CA PHE A 446 -70.36 24.84 -0.44
C PHE A 446 -71.54 24.19 0.29
N CYS A 447 -71.34 23.74 1.54
CA CYS A 447 -72.41 23.17 2.35
C CYS A 447 -73.54 24.18 2.63
N GLN A 448 -73.23 25.48 2.72
CA GLN A 448 -74.24 26.52 2.89
C GLN A 448 -75.07 26.72 1.62
N GLN A 449 -74.42 26.84 0.46
CA GLN A 449 -75.07 27.00 -0.84
C GLN A 449 -75.99 25.81 -1.15
N LEU A 450 -75.54 24.58 -0.90
CA LEU A 450 -76.39 23.39 -1.03
C LEU A 450 -77.65 23.47 -0.18
N ARG A 451 -77.51 23.85 1.10
CA ARG A 451 -78.67 24.01 2.00
C ARG A 451 -79.65 25.04 1.47
N ASP A 452 -79.17 26.11 0.86
CA ASP A 452 -80.00 27.18 0.34
C ASP A 452 -80.70 26.78 -0.98
N LEU A 453 -80.03 26.02 -1.86
CA LEU A 453 -80.65 25.42 -3.04
C LEU A 453 -81.72 24.39 -2.68
N THR A 454 -81.46 23.50 -1.72
CA THR A 454 -82.47 22.52 -1.25
C THR A 454 -83.70 23.24 -0.68
N LYS A 455 -83.52 24.36 0.04
CA LYS A 455 -84.66 25.18 0.49
C LYS A 455 -85.40 25.82 -0.67
N ARG A 456 -84.69 26.30 -1.71
CA ARG A 456 -85.28 26.91 -2.91
C ARG A 456 -86.07 25.88 -3.72
N ILE A 457 -85.54 24.68 -3.94
CA ILE A 457 -86.23 23.53 -4.56
C ILE A 457 -87.54 23.22 -3.81
N LYS A 458 -87.47 23.07 -2.48
CA LYS A 458 -88.67 22.80 -1.65
C LYS A 458 -89.72 23.91 -1.75
N LYS A 459 -89.31 25.18 -1.71
CA LYS A 459 -90.22 26.33 -1.84
C LYS A 459 -90.87 26.38 -3.23
N LEU A 460 -90.11 26.13 -4.30
CA LEU A 460 -90.64 26.12 -5.67
C LEU A 460 -91.61 24.96 -5.89
N LYS A 461 -91.27 23.77 -5.40
CA LYS A 461 -92.18 22.60 -5.44
C LYS A 461 -93.50 22.91 -4.72
N GLN A 462 -93.44 23.54 -3.55
CA GLN A 462 -94.62 23.92 -2.78
C GLN A 462 -95.46 25.02 -3.48
N LYS A 463 -94.82 26.00 -4.12
CA LYS A 463 -95.52 27.01 -4.93
C LYS A 463 -96.22 26.38 -6.14
N LEU A 464 -95.57 25.46 -6.84
CA LEU A 464 -96.12 24.77 -8.01
C LEU A 464 -97.29 23.86 -7.64
N MET A 465 -97.19 23.12 -6.53
CA MET A 465 -98.30 22.32 -5.99
C MET A 465 -99.49 23.21 -5.58
N ASN A 466 -99.24 24.37 -4.96
CA ASN A 466 -100.31 25.30 -4.58
C ASN A 466 -100.92 26.06 -5.77
N SER A 467 -100.16 26.25 -6.86
CA SER A 467 -100.64 26.87 -8.10
C SER A 467 -101.46 25.93 -8.99
N SER A 468 -101.35 24.62 -8.78
CA SER A 468 -102.18 23.63 -9.47
C SER A 468 -103.65 23.65 -9.02
N ASP A 469 -103.97 24.33 -7.91
CA ASP A 469 -105.30 24.35 -7.29
C ASP A 469 -106.07 25.67 -7.47
N ARG A 470 -105.49 26.67 -8.15
CA ARG A 470 -106.19 27.92 -8.46
C ARG A 470 -105.72 28.50 -9.79
N HIS A 471 -106.50 28.31 -10.85
CA HIS A 471 -106.99 29.39 -11.72
C HIS A 471 -107.81 28.84 -12.92
N LEU A 472 -109.13 28.98 -12.82
CA LEU A 472 -109.96 29.50 -13.91
C LEU A 472 -110.50 30.86 -13.42
N ASP A 473 -110.72 31.78 -14.37
CA ASP A 473 -111.38 33.10 -14.26
C ASP A 473 -110.49 34.37 -14.29
N LEU A 474 -110.25 34.80 -15.54
CA LEU A 474 -110.72 36.05 -16.20
C LEU A 474 -110.65 37.45 -15.52
N ILE A 475 -109.74 38.28 -16.08
CA ILE A 475 -109.85 39.67 -16.62
C ILE A 475 -110.46 40.80 -15.76
N THR A 476 -109.68 41.88 -15.50
CA THR A 476 -109.85 43.27 -16.03
C THR A 476 -108.91 44.30 -15.36
N SER A 477 -108.31 45.20 -16.18
CA SER A 477 -108.03 46.65 -16.03
C SER A 477 -107.56 47.24 -14.68
N THR A 478 -106.65 48.22 -14.54
CA THR A 478 -106.21 49.35 -15.39
C THR A 478 -105.13 50.17 -14.64
N ARG A 479 -104.21 50.81 -15.40
CA ARG A 479 -103.49 52.10 -15.15
C ARG A 479 -102.57 52.21 -13.91
N SER A 480 -101.41 52.86 -13.91
CA SER A 480 -100.92 54.06 -14.63
C SER A 480 -99.38 54.24 -14.48
N SER A 481 -98.70 54.73 -15.53
CA SER A 481 -97.40 55.47 -15.52
C SER A 481 -97.62 56.93 -15.01
N PRO A 482 -96.66 57.91 -14.98
CA PRO A 482 -95.33 57.99 -15.61
C PRO A 482 -94.23 58.69 -14.75
N LEU A 483 -92.96 58.71 -15.16
CA LEU A 483 -92.13 59.86 -15.65
C LEU A 483 -90.70 59.59 -15.11
N HIS A 484 -89.54 59.93 -15.68
CA HIS A 484 -89.09 60.63 -16.89
C HIS A 484 -87.57 60.33 -17.04
N GLU A 485 -87.05 60.35 -18.28
CA GLU A 485 -85.76 60.93 -18.75
C GLU A 485 -84.44 60.80 -17.94
N SER A 486 -83.24 60.76 -18.53
CA SER A 486 -82.77 60.89 -19.91
C SER A 486 -81.29 60.47 -19.99
N PHE A 487 -80.89 60.15 -21.23
CA PHE A 487 -79.57 60.17 -21.87
C PHE A 487 -78.46 61.04 -21.24
N PHE A 488 -77.20 60.56 -21.21
CA PHE A 488 -76.23 60.69 -22.31
C PHE A 488 -74.90 59.97 -22.01
N SER A 489 -74.23 59.60 -23.09
CA SER A 489 -72.90 59.01 -23.25
C SER A 489 -71.74 59.90 -22.83
N THR A 490 -70.51 59.40 -23.08
CA THR A 490 -69.16 60.01 -23.09
C THR A 490 -68.42 59.98 -21.74
N SER A 491 -67.12 59.71 -21.64
CA SER A 491 -66.05 59.55 -22.64
C SER A 491 -64.84 58.84 -22.03
N LEU A 492 -63.96 58.40 -22.94
CA LEU A 492 -62.57 58.00 -22.75
C LEU A 492 -61.79 58.84 -21.73
N THR A 493 -60.99 58.18 -20.90
CA THR A 493 -59.71 58.72 -20.41
C THR A 493 -58.65 57.64 -20.27
N HIS A 494 -57.53 57.89 -20.94
CA HIS A 494 -56.22 57.28 -20.78
C HIS A 494 -55.80 57.09 -19.31
N LYS A 495 -55.09 56.00 -19.02
CA LYS A 495 -54.10 55.98 -17.94
C LYS A 495 -52.85 55.20 -18.35
N ARG A 496 -51.74 55.94 -18.27
CA ARG A 496 -50.37 55.60 -18.66
C ARG A 496 -49.77 54.56 -17.73
N LEU A 497 -48.90 53.75 -18.34
CA LEU A 497 -47.89 52.93 -17.68
C LEU A 497 -46.93 53.80 -16.85
N SER A 498 -46.61 53.24 -15.69
CA SER A 498 -45.64 53.68 -14.69
C SER A 498 -44.20 53.44 -15.15
N SER A 499 -43.35 54.45 -14.94
CA SER A 499 -41.90 54.42 -15.16
C SER A 499 -41.16 53.66 -14.04
N PRO A 500 -39.94 53.16 -14.30
CA PRO A 500 -39.06 52.60 -13.28
C PRO A 500 -38.31 53.69 -12.50
N THR A 501 -37.95 53.32 -11.28
CA THR A 501 -37.12 54.07 -10.33
C THR A 501 -35.68 54.24 -10.84
N SER A 502 -35.26 55.50 -11.05
CA SER A 502 -33.87 55.88 -11.29
C SER A 502 -33.11 55.95 -9.96
N SER A 503 -32.01 55.22 -9.90
CA SER A 503 -30.93 55.35 -8.94
C SER A 503 -30.30 56.75 -9.01
N ARG A 504 -29.89 57.26 -7.85
CA ARG A 504 -29.02 58.43 -7.68
C ARG A 504 -27.68 58.18 -8.37
N SER A 505 -27.27 59.07 -9.26
CA SER A 505 -25.87 59.24 -9.66
C SER A 505 -25.49 60.73 -9.63
N ARG A 506 -24.23 60.98 -9.25
CA ARG A 506 -23.67 62.29 -8.90
C ARG A 506 -23.67 63.26 -10.09
N SER A 507 -23.83 64.54 -9.77
CA SER A 507 -23.94 65.69 -10.68
C SER A 507 -22.73 65.88 -11.62
N PRO A 508 -22.94 66.27 -12.90
CA PRO A 508 -21.88 66.70 -13.84
C PRO A 508 -21.36 68.14 -13.63
N GLN A 509 -21.55 68.73 -12.45
CA GLN A 509 -21.38 70.18 -12.22
C GLN A 509 -19.92 70.68 -12.17
N ARG A 510 -18.93 69.84 -12.48
CA ARG A 510 -17.51 70.24 -12.52
C ARG A 510 -16.99 70.55 -13.93
N TYR A 511 -17.75 70.21 -14.99
CA TYR A 511 -17.36 70.38 -16.38
C TYR A 511 -17.75 71.73 -16.99
N LEU A 512 -18.66 72.48 -16.34
CA LEU A 512 -19.26 73.73 -16.82
C LEU A 512 -18.41 74.99 -16.50
N ARG A 513 -17.08 74.92 -16.51
CA ARG A 513 -16.22 76.07 -16.14
C ARG A 513 -15.21 76.50 -17.21
N SER A 514 -15.16 75.85 -18.37
CA SER A 514 -14.20 76.21 -19.42
C SER A 514 -14.76 77.22 -20.42
N ARG A 515 -16.04 77.11 -20.80
CA ARG A 515 -16.72 78.13 -21.63
C ARG A 515 -16.71 79.54 -21.01
N ASP A 516 -16.99 79.64 -19.71
CA ASP A 516 -16.98 80.94 -19.02
C ASP A 516 -15.54 81.48 -18.89
N ARG A 517 -14.55 80.65 -18.54
CA ARG A 517 -13.14 81.10 -18.48
C ARG A 517 -12.60 81.54 -19.85
N PHE A 518 -13.01 80.88 -20.93
CA PHE A 518 -12.64 81.21 -22.31
C PHE A 518 -13.06 82.63 -22.68
N PHE A 519 -14.33 82.98 -22.52
CA PHE A 519 -14.79 84.32 -22.92
C PHE A 519 -14.28 85.41 -21.97
N HIS A 520 -14.17 85.14 -20.66
CA HIS A 520 -13.65 86.13 -19.69
C HIS A 520 -12.15 86.47 -19.89
N SER A 521 -11.34 85.54 -20.41
CA SER A 521 -9.91 85.81 -20.71
C SER A 521 -9.72 86.65 -21.98
N TYR A 522 -10.72 86.66 -22.86
CA TYR A 522 -10.67 87.30 -24.18
C TYR A 522 -11.79 88.35 -24.39
N ASP A 523 -12.35 88.89 -23.30
CA ASP A 523 -13.37 89.95 -23.28
C ASP A 523 -12.93 91.25 -23.98
N GLN A 524 -11.66 91.36 -24.40
CA GLN A 524 -11.11 92.51 -25.14
C GLN A 524 -11.07 92.32 -26.68
N ILE A 525 -11.48 91.17 -27.20
CA ILE A 525 -11.52 90.89 -28.66
C ILE A 525 -12.94 91.12 -29.18
N GLU A 526 -13.12 91.86 -30.28
CA GLU A 526 -14.42 91.97 -30.97
C GLU A 526 -14.67 90.69 -31.79
N TRP A 527 -15.41 89.75 -31.21
CA TRP A 527 -15.56 88.40 -31.75
C TRP A 527 -16.44 88.27 -33.01
N GLY A 528 -17.22 89.30 -33.39
CA GLY A 528 -18.00 89.32 -34.65
C GLY A 528 -18.76 88.01 -34.99
N ASP A 529 -18.80 87.64 -36.28
CA ASP A 529 -19.42 86.40 -36.77
C ASP A 529 -18.67 85.12 -36.29
N GLN A 530 -17.43 85.27 -35.79
CA GLN A 530 -16.62 84.17 -35.25
C GLN A 530 -17.03 83.80 -33.81
N TYR A 531 -17.75 84.66 -33.09
CA TYR A 531 -18.24 84.39 -31.73
C TYR A 531 -19.18 83.20 -31.69
N GLN A 532 -20.16 83.18 -32.61
CA GLN A 532 -21.16 82.11 -32.69
C GLN A 532 -20.49 80.79 -33.05
N HIS A 533 -19.53 80.82 -33.97
CA HIS A 533 -18.76 79.63 -34.37
C HIS A 533 -17.85 79.11 -33.24
N ALA A 534 -17.18 80.01 -32.50
CA ALA A 534 -16.37 79.63 -31.33
C ALA A 534 -17.22 79.03 -30.21
N GLN A 535 -18.45 79.52 -30.01
CA GLN A 535 -19.40 78.93 -29.06
C GLN A 535 -19.84 77.52 -29.46
N GLU A 536 -20.05 77.29 -30.76
CA GLU A 536 -20.38 75.97 -31.31
C GLU A 536 -19.20 74.99 -31.11
N LEU A 537 -17.98 75.39 -31.49
CA LEU A 537 -16.77 74.57 -31.31
C LEU A 537 -16.47 74.21 -29.83
N LEU A 538 -16.67 75.16 -28.91
CA LEU A 538 -16.53 74.90 -27.47
C LEU A 538 -17.65 74.03 -26.91
N SER A 539 -18.87 74.13 -27.45
CA SER A 539 -19.97 73.23 -27.10
C SER A 539 -19.66 71.81 -27.54
N ASP A 540 -19.18 71.63 -28.77
CA ASP A 540 -18.77 70.33 -29.30
C ASP A 540 -17.61 69.72 -28.50
N PHE A 541 -16.67 70.55 -28.06
CA PHE A 541 -15.59 70.17 -27.16
C PHE A 541 -16.10 69.68 -25.80
N GLU A 542 -16.99 70.43 -25.13
CA GLU A 542 -17.58 70.05 -23.84
C GLU A 542 -18.42 68.75 -23.96
N ASP A 543 -19.20 68.60 -25.04
CA ASP A 543 -19.99 67.41 -25.31
C ASP A 543 -19.12 66.17 -25.49
N ILE A 544 -17.99 66.28 -26.22
CA ILE A 544 -17.05 65.17 -26.39
C ILE A 544 -16.35 64.81 -25.08
N LEU A 545 -16.01 65.78 -24.22
CA LEU A 545 -15.44 65.49 -22.90
C LEU A 545 -16.41 64.70 -22.01
N VAL A 546 -17.69 65.07 -22.01
CA VAL A 546 -18.74 64.33 -21.27
C VAL A 546 -18.90 62.91 -21.83
N GLN A 547 -18.90 62.77 -23.15
CA GLN A 547 -18.99 61.46 -23.81
C GLN A 547 -17.78 60.56 -23.54
N ILE A 548 -16.56 61.12 -23.45
CA ILE A 548 -15.34 60.38 -23.11
C ILE A 548 -15.38 59.91 -21.65
N ASN A 549 -15.73 60.80 -20.72
CA ASN A 549 -15.77 60.46 -19.30
C ASN A 549 -16.85 59.41 -18.98
N GLY A 550 -17.99 59.45 -19.69
CA GLY A 550 -19.00 58.39 -19.62
C GLY A 550 -18.49 57.04 -20.16
N ASP A 551 -17.73 57.06 -21.26
CA ASP A 551 -17.11 55.86 -21.84
C ASP A 551 -16.07 55.23 -20.90
N PHE A 552 -15.28 56.06 -20.22
CA PHE A 552 -14.30 55.60 -19.23
C PHE A 552 -14.96 54.87 -18.08
N LEU A 553 -16.06 55.39 -17.53
CA LEU A 553 -16.75 54.72 -16.42
C LEU A 553 -17.25 53.32 -16.79
N ALA A 554 -17.83 53.17 -17.99
CA ALA A 554 -18.30 51.87 -18.48
C ALA A 554 -17.14 50.89 -18.74
N LYS A 555 -16.00 51.40 -19.21
CA LYS A 555 -14.82 50.56 -19.53
C LYS A 555 -14.02 50.20 -18.30
N GLU A 556 -13.83 51.13 -17.36
CA GLU A 556 -13.10 50.89 -16.11
C GLU A 556 -13.73 49.75 -15.30
N GLU A 557 -15.06 49.60 -15.34
CA GLU A 557 -15.77 48.46 -14.76
C GLU A 557 -15.37 47.11 -15.41
N THR A 558 -15.18 47.10 -16.73
CA THR A 558 -14.69 45.93 -17.49
C THR A 558 -13.20 45.64 -17.23
N PHE A 559 -12.40 46.68 -16.98
CA PHE A 559 -10.97 46.53 -16.66
C PHE A 559 -10.70 46.17 -15.19
N ARG A 560 -11.70 46.27 -14.31
CA ARG A 560 -11.59 45.85 -12.90
C ARG A 560 -11.76 44.36 -12.69
N SER A 561 -12.41 43.64 -13.61
CA SER A 561 -12.51 42.18 -13.52
C SER A 561 -11.16 41.52 -13.78
N GLU A 562 -10.93 40.35 -13.21
CA GLU A 562 -9.73 39.56 -13.48
C GLU A 562 -9.62 39.18 -14.96
N THR A 563 -8.40 38.95 -15.44
CA THR A 563 -8.18 38.51 -16.82
C THR A 563 -8.69 37.07 -16.95
N PRO A 564 -9.62 36.78 -17.89
CA PRO A 564 -10.22 35.46 -18.01
C PRO A 564 -9.20 34.33 -18.16
N MET A 565 -9.44 33.23 -17.43
CA MET A 565 -8.61 32.03 -17.42
C MET A 565 -9.45 30.78 -17.64
N GLY A 566 -8.81 29.70 -18.10
CA GLY A 566 -9.46 28.40 -18.26
C GLY A 566 -10.66 28.42 -19.21
N VAL A 567 -11.79 27.91 -18.71
CA VAL A 567 -13.07 27.80 -19.46
C VAL A 567 -13.56 29.16 -19.97
N HIS A 568 -13.42 30.23 -19.20
CA HIS A 568 -13.88 31.57 -19.57
C HIS A 568 -13.18 32.16 -20.80
N ILE A 569 -12.06 31.57 -21.24
CA ILE A 569 -11.37 31.96 -22.47
C ILE A 569 -12.14 31.51 -23.72
N GLU A 570 -12.94 30.44 -23.62
CA GLU A 570 -13.72 29.87 -24.72
C GLU A 570 -14.99 30.68 -25.02
N ASP A 571 -15.55 31.32 -24.01
CA ASP A 571 -16.68 32.25 -24.14
C ASP A 571 -16.28 33.56 -24.83
N LEU A 572 -14.98 33.85 -24.91
CA LEU A 572 -14.47 35.04 -25.57
C LEU A 572 -14.34 34.82 -27.09
N PRO A 573 -14.84 35.76 -27.91
CA PRO A 573 -14.55 35.76 -29.35
C PRO A 573 -13.05 35.65 -29.64
N ILE A 574 -12.69 34.95 -30.71
CA ILE A 574 -11.27 34.72 -31.09
C ILE A 574 -10.49 36.03 -31.24
N GLU A 575 -11.16 37.08 -31.70
CA GLU A 575 -10.57 38.42 -31.91
C GLU A 575 -10.69 39.35 -30.68
N PHE A 576 -11.19 38.85 -29.55
CA PHE A 576 -11.33 39.66 -28.34
C PHE A 576 -9.97 40.07 -27.78
N THR A 577 -9.81 41.38 -27.61
CA THR A 577 -8.66 42.04 -26.97
C THR A 577 -9.18 43.27 -26.22
N TYR A 578 -8.57 43.57 -25.08
CA TYR A 578 -8.82 44.75 -24.29
C TYR A 578 -8.49 46.04 -25.07
N THR A 579 -7.46 46.01 -25.92
CA THR A 579 -7.19 47.10 -26.88
C THR A 579 -8.34 47.33 -27.87
N ARG A 580 -9.06 46.27 -28.28
CA ARG A 580 -10.24 46.41 -29.17
C ARG A 580 -11.41 47.08 -28.46
N ILE A 581 -11.62 46.84 -27.17
CA ILE A 581 -12.65 47.51 -26.36
C ILE A 581 -12.41 49.03 -26.32
N LEU A 582 -11.14 49.44 -26.30
CA LEU A 582 -10.76 50.85 -26.27
C LEU A 582 -10.91 51.57 -27.63
N THR A 583 -11.19 50.88 -28.73
CA THR A 583 -11.29 51.50 -30.08
C THR A 583 -12.32 52.61 -30.17
N THR A 584 -13.48 52.47 -29.53
CA THR A 584 -14.50 53.53 -29.50
C THR A 584 -14.04 54.74 -28.69
N THR A 585 -13.32 54.53 -27.58
CA THR A 585 -12.78 55.64 -26.77
C THR A 585 -11.62 56.32 -27.49
N ARG A 586 -10.79 55.54 -28.19
CA ARG A 586 -9.72 56.04 -29.06
C ARG A 586 -10.27 57.01 -30.10
N ARG A 587 -11.34 56.62 -30.82
CA ARG A 587 -12.01 57.50 -31.80
C ARG A 587 -12.53 58.79 -31.18
N LYS A 588 -13.10 58.71 -29.97
CA LYS A 588 -13.58 59.89 -29.24
C LYS A 588 -12.43 60.82 -28.81
N ILE A 589 -11.29 60.26 -28.40
CA ILE A 589 -10.09 61.02 -28.04
C ILE A 589 -9.40 61.62 -29.27
N GLU A 590 -9.40 60.91 -30.39
CA GLU A 590 -8.95 61.43 -31.69
C GLU A 590 -9.86 62.60 -32.13
N ALA A 591 -11.18 62.48 -31.95
CA ALA A 591 -12.12 63.59 -32.19
C ALA A 591 -11.86 64.78 -31.25
N LEU A 592 -11.59 64.54 -29.96
CA LEU A 592 -11.21 65.59 -29.02
C LEU A 592 -9.93 66.33 -29.48
N ARG A 593 -8.90 65.58 -29.89
CA ARG A 593 -7.65 66.16 -30.41
C ARG A 593 -7.87 66.97 -31.69
N GLU A 594 -8.74 66.51 -32.58
CA GLU A 594 -9.04 67.23 -33.82
C GLU A 594 -9.83 68.51 -33.56
N ILE A 595 -10.74 68.52 -32.57
CA ILE A 595 -11.43 69.75 -32.14
C ILE A 595 -10.47 70.73 -31.50
N ILE A 596 -9.55 70.28 -30.63
CA ILE A 596 -8.49 71.13 -30.06
C ILE A 596 -7.64 71.76 -31.17
N LYS A 597 -7.33 70.99 -32.22
CA LYS A 597 -6.57 71.46 -33.38
C LYS A 597 -7.35 72.43 -34.27
N GLN A 598 -8.67 72.23 -34.44
CA GLN A 598 -9.54 73.19 -35.12
C GLN A 598 -9.62 74.51 -34.35
N ILE A 599 -9.72 74.44 -33.03
CA ILE A 599 -9.61 75.61 -32.14
C ILE A 599 -8.26 76.30 -32.31
N GLU A 600 -7.14 75.57 -32.42
CA GLU A 600 -5.81 76.16 -32.69
C GLU A 600 -5.75 76.94 -34.00
N GLN A 601 -6.31 76.36 -35.07
CA GLN A 601 -6.24 76.91 -36.42
C GLN A 601 -7.12 78.14 -36.60
N GLU A 602 -8.29 78.15 -35.97
CA GLU A 602 -9.30 79.20 -36.15
C GLU A 602 -9.22 80.29 -35.08
N LEU A 603 -8.75 79.95 -33.87
CA LEU A 603 -8.76 80.84 -32.69
C LEU A 603 -7.36 81.18 -32.16
N GLY A 604 -6.31 80.49 -32.64
CA GLY A 604 -4.90 80.81 -32.38
C GLY A 604 -4.20 79.96 -31.30
N PRO A 605 -2.85 79.92 -31.29
CA PRO A 605 -2.06 78.92 -30.55
C PRO A 605 -2.01 79.12 -29.02
N LEU A 606 -2.06 80.36 -28.53
CA LEU A 606 -2.04 80.66 -27.08
C LEU A 606 -3.23 80.03 -26.32
N LEU A 607 -4.33 79.81 -27.04
CA LEU A 607 -5.59 79.32 -26.51
C LEU A 607 -5.58 77.79 -26.31
N VAL A 608 -4.82 77.11 -27.14
CA VAL A 608 -4.62 75.66 -27.05
C VAL A 608 -3.71 75.29 -25.89
N ASP A 609 -2.77 76.14 -25.51
CA ASP A 609 -1.96 75.93 -24.30
C ASP A 609 -2.83 75.96 -23.04
N ASP A 610 -3.79 76.88 -22.93
CA ASP A 610 -4.72 76.94 -21.79
C ASP A 610 -5.69 75.74 -21.74
N LEU A 611 -6.19 75.29 -22.90
CA LEU A 611 -7.07 74.12 -23.01
C LEU A 611 -6.34 72.80 -22.78
N ASN A 612 -5.12 72.65 -23.29
CA ASN A 612 -4.27 71.48 -23.05
C ASN A 612 -3.81 71.38 -21.59
N ASN A 613 -3.65 72.52 -20.91
CA ASN A 613 -3.35 72.59 -19.48
C ASN A 613 -4.62 72.57 -18.60
N ASP A 614 -5.82 72.45 -19.18
CA ASP A 614 -7.03 72.32 -18.39
C ASP A 614 -6.98 71.01 -17.59
N PRO A 615 -7.17 71.06 -16.26
CA PRO A 615 -7.04 69.89 -15.39
C PRO A 615 -7.97 68.73 -15.78
N VAL A 616 -9.09 69.00 -16.45
CA VAL A 616 -10.02 67.97 -16.93
C VAL A 616 -9.47 67.26 -18.16
N VAL A 617 -8.87 68.00 -19.09
CA VAL A 617 -8.26 67.45 -20.31
C VAL A 617 -7.01 66.66 -19.96
N VAL A 618 -6.17 67.18 -19.06
CA VAL A 618 -5.00 66.47 -18.53
C VAL A 618 -5.40 65.17 -17.83
N ASP A 619 -6.42 65.20 -16.95
CA ASP A 619 -6.91 63.99 -16.27
C ASP A 619 -7.48 62.95 -17.24
N ILE A 620 -8.19 63.38 -18.29
CA ILE A 620 -8.71 62.51 -19.35
C ILE A 620 -7.57 61.86 -20.15
N MET A 621 -6.52 62.63 -20.49
CA MET A 621 -5.36 62.14 -21.23
C MET A 621 -4.49 61.21 -20.39
N ASP A 622 -4.31 61.50 -19.10
CA ASP A 622 -3.61 60.62 -18.16
C ASP A 622 -4.37 59.32 -17.94
N LYS A 623 -5.69 59.38 -17.76
CA LYS A 623 -6.56 58.19 -17.67
C LYS A 623 -6.52 57.36 -18.95
N TRP A 624 -6.55 58.01 -20.12
CA TRP A 624 -6.41 57.34 -21.41
C TRP A 624 -5.09 56.57 -21.52
N ASN A 625 -3.97 57.23 -21.21
CA ASN A 625 -2.65 56.61 -21.27
C ASN A 625 -2.55 55.41 -20.31
N ARG A 626 -3.06 55.54 -19.08
CA ARG A 626 -3.09 54.43 -18.11
C ARG A 626 -3.95 53.26 -18.58
N LEU A 627 -5.15 53.54 -19.11
CA LEU A 627 -6.03 52.50 -19.65
C LEU A 627 -5.43 51.82 -20.88
N GLN A 628 -4.70 52.55 -21.72
CA GLN A 628 -4.01 51.99 -22.88
C GLN A 628 -2.89 51.02 -22.46
N THR A 629 -2.07 51.40 -21.48
CA THR A 629 -1.03 50.51 -20.92
C THR A 629 -1.66 49.29 -20.25
N LEU A 630 -2.68 49.48 -19.41
CA LEU A 630 -3.38 48.39 -18.73
C LEU A 630 -4.03 47.42 -19.71
N ALA A 631 -4.59 47.91 -20.81
CA ALA A 631 -5.15 47.08 -21.87
C ALA A 631 -4.10 46.24 -22.58
N HIS A 632 -2.92 46.80 -22.83
CA HIS A 632 -1.82 46.05 -23.42
C HIS A 632 -1.31 44.95 -22.48
N ASP A 633 -1.12 45.26 -21.20
CA ASP A 633 -0.66 44.30 -20.19
C ASP A 633 -1.67 43.15 -20.01
N LYS A 634 -2.98 43.47 -19.97
CA LYS A 634 -4.03 42.45 -19.93
C LYS A 634 -4.14 41.64 -21.22
N ASP A 635 -3.87 42.24 -22.38
CA ASP A 635 -3.82 41.51 -23.65
C ASP A 635 -2.66 40.53 -23.70
N GLU A 636 -1.48 40.88 -23.15
CA GLU A 636 -0.35 39.95 -23.01
C GLU A 636 -0.68 38.82 -22.04
N GLN A 637 -1.26 39.12 -20.87
CA GLN A 637 -1.73 38.08 -19.93
C GLN A 637 -2.78 37.16 -20.56
N LEU A 638 -3.74 37.71 -21.31
CA LEU A 638 -4.76 36.92 -22.00
C LEU A 638 -4.14 36.00 -23.06
N LYS A 639 -3.08 36.43 -23.76
CA LYS A 639 -2.34 35.56 -24.69
C LYS A 639 -1.64 34.43 -23.97
N GLU A 640 -0.95 34.72 -22.86
CA GLU A 640 -0.28 33.70 -22.04
C GLU A 640 -1.29 32.67 -21.52
N ASN A 641 -2.41 33.14 -20.96
CA ASN A 641 -3.49 32.28 -20.47
C ASN A 641 -4.07 31.40 -21.58
N ARG A 642 -4.26 31.96 -22.80
CA ARG A 642 -4.70 31.18 -23.98
C ARG A 642 -3.70 30.08 -24.36
N ILE A 643 -2.41 30.35 -24.26
CA ILE A 643 -1.36 29.36 -24.57
C ILE A 643 -1.34 28.26 -23.51
N GLN A 644 -1.36 28.63 -22.23
CA GLN A 644 -1.39 27.67 -21.12
C GLN A 644 -2.63 26.78 -21.15
N TRP A 645 -3.80 27.35 -21.45
CA TRP A 645 -5.04 26.59 -21.57
C TRP A 645 -5.02 25.58 -22.73
N LYS A 646 -4.49 25.99 -23.90
CA LYS A 646 -4.29 25.07 -25.03
C LYS A 646 -3.29 23.96 -24.69
N HIS A 647 -2.23 24.31 -23.97
CA HIS A 647 -1.23 23.35 -23.52
C HIS A 647 -1.86 22.30 -22.60
N PHE A 648 -2.61 22.75 -21.59
CA PHE A 648 -3.33 21.90 -20.65
C PHE A 648 -4.29 20.92 -21.36
N LYS A 649 -5.14 21.41 -22.29
CA LYS A 649 -6.05 20.54 -23.05
C LYS A 649 -5.32 19.46 -23.84
N ARG A 650 -4.19 19.81 -24.48
CA ARG A 650 -3.38 18.83 -25.22
C ARG A 650 -2.79 17.76 -24.30
N GLN A 651 -2.29 18.15 -23.12
CA GLN A 651 -1.76 17.19 -22.14
C GLN A 651 -2.86 16.27 -21.61
N LEU A 652 -4.07 16.80 -21.38
CA LEU A 652 -5.23 16.03 -20.97
C LEU A 652 -5.60 14.97 -22.03
N GLU A 653 -5.63 15.35 -23.31
CA GLU A 653 -5.88 14.42 -24.43
C GLU A 653 -4.79 13.36 -24.58
N GLU A 654 -3.52 13.73 -24.42
CA GLU A 654 -2.39 12.81 -24.47
C GLU A 654 -2.45 11.77 -23.34
N LEU A 655 -2.77 12.19 -22.13
CA LEU A 655 -2.96 11.30 -20.98
C LEU A 655 -4.14 10.35 -21.16
N GLU A 656 -5.25 10.84 -21.72
CA GLU A 656 -6.45 10.03 -21.99
C GLU A 656 -6.16 8.93 -23.03
N GLN A 657 -5.46 9.28 -24.12
CA GLN A 657 -5.02 8.31 -25.12
C GLN A 657 -4.01 7.30 -24.55
N ALA A 658 -3.07 7.75 -23.74
CA ALA A 658 -2.08 6.88 -23.11
C ALA A 658 -2.74 5.87 -22.16
N ALA A 659 -3.68 6.31 -21.31
CA ALA A 659 -4.45 5.41 -20.44
C ALA A 659 -5.21 4.34 -21.25
N GLU A 660 -5.80 4.70 -22.38
CA GLU A 660 -6.48 3.75 -23.27
C GLU A 660 -5.51 2.78 -23.97
N GLN A 661 -4.30 3.22 -24.32
CA GLN A 661 -3.29 2.35 -24.91
C GLN A 661 -2.76 1.33 -23.90
N PHE A 662 -2.44 1.74 -22.67
CA PHE A 662 -1.94 0.84 -21.64
C PHE A 662 -2.96 -0.22 -21.20
N THR A 663 -4.26 0.11 -21.22
CA THR A 663 -5.32 -0.87 -20.96
C THR A 663 -5.46 -1.90 -22.10
N LYS A 664 -5.08 -1.54 -23.33
CA LYS A 664 -5.08 -2.45 -24.51
C LYS A 664 -3.84 -3.34 -24.60
N ILE A 665 -2.73 -3.00 -23.95
CA ILE A 665 -1.52 -3.84 -23.92
C ILE A 665 -1.72 -5.00 -22.93
N ASP A 666 -2.59 -5.93 -23.30
CA ASP A 666 -2.85 -7.14 -22.51
C ASP A 666 -2.46 -8.44 -23.24
N ASN A 667 -1.77 -8.39 -24.40
CA ASN A 667 -1.65 -9.59 -25.25
C ASN A 667 -0.35 -9.79 -26.04
N LEU A 668 0.77 -9.18 -25.66
CA LEU A 668 2.05 -9.57 -26.28
C LEU A 668 2.73 -10.68 -25.48
N LEU A 669 2.40 -11.91 -25.90
CA LEU A 669 3.03 -13.19 -25.54
C LEU A 669 4.57 -13.10 -25.58
N SER A 670 5.21 -12.68 -24.49
CA SER A 670 6.66 -12.77 -24.33
C SER A 670 7.04 -14.21 -23.96
N ARG A 671 7.77 -14.89 -24.86
CA ARG A 671 8.07 -16.33 -24.84
C ARG A 671 9.04 -16.80 -23.73
N THR A 672 9.60 -15.91 -22.93
CA THR A 672 10.53 -16.25 -21.83
C THR A 672 10.43 -15.26 -20.65
N VAL A 673 10.74 -15.72 -19.44
CA VAL A 673 10.78 -14.88 -18.21
C VAL A 673 11.68 -13.65 -18.39
N TYR A 674 12.84 -13.80 -19.05
CA TYR A 674 13.74 -12.69 -19.35
C TYR A 674 13.17 -11.69 -20.36
N SER A 675 12.52 -12.18 -21.44
CA SER A 675 11.84 -11.28 -22.39
C SER A 675 10.65 -10.55 -21.77
N LYS A 676 9.93 -11.19 -20.84
CA LYS A 676 8.84 -10.55 -20.08
C LYS A 676 9.38 -9.43 -19.20
N ALA A 677 10.57 -9.63 -18.60
CA ALA A 677 11.24 -8.64 -17.78
C ALA A 677 11.74 -7.42 -18.57
N ASP A 678 12.28 -7.63 -19.79
CA ASP A 678 12.73 -6.51 -20.62
C ASP A 678 11.56 -5.66 -21.13
N VAL A 679 10.49 -6.30 -21.61
CA VAL A 679 9.26 -5.58 -22.03
C VAL A 679 8.63 -4.84 -20.85
N HIS A 680 8.58 -5.46 -19.67
CA HIS A 680 8.08 -4.82 -18.45
C HIS A 680 8.93 -3.60 -18.07
N ARG A 681 10.26 -3.70 -18.17
CA ARG A 681 11.18 -2.59 -17.88
C ARG A 681 10.91 -1.38 -18.78
N ASP A 682 10.69 -1.59 -20.07
CA ASP A 682 10.41 -0.48 -21.00
C ASP A 682 9.02 0.13 -20.78
N GLN A 683 8.02 -0.69 -20.44
CA GLN A 683 6.68 -0.20 -20.08
C GLN A 683 6.67 0.62 -18.79
N VAL A 684 7.45 0.24 -17.78
CA VAL A 684 7.59 1.01 -16.53
C VAL A 684 8.21 2.38 -16.79
N LYS A 685 9.25 2.46 -17.64
CA LYS A 685 9.84 3.75 -18.01
C LYS A 685 8.84 4.69 -18.68
N GLN A 686 8.04 4.16 -19.61
CA GLN A 686 6.99 4.95 -20.24
C GLN A 686 5.94 5.42 -19.22
N LEU A 687 5.55 4.57 -18.26
CA LEU A 687 4.64 4.96 -17.20
C LEU A 687 5.20 6.04 -16.27
N ASP A 688 6.50 6.01 -15.97
CA ASP A 688 7.17 7.07 -15.18
C ASP A 688 7.12 8.43 -15.91
N GLU A 689 7.29 8.44 -17.24
CA GLU A 689 7.15 9.65 -18.08
C GLU A 689 5.73 10.20 -18.02
N TYR A 690 4.71 9.34 -18.11
CA TYR A 690 3.31 9.76 -17.97
C TYR A 690 2.95 10.16 -16.54
N GLN A 691 3.62 9.64 -15.52
CA GLN A 691 3.44 10.10 -14.13
C GLN A 691 3.86 11.56 -13.98
N ALA A 692 5.00 11.93 -14.57
CA ALA A 692 5.49 13.30 -14.58
C ALA A 692 4.53 14.22 -15.35
N LEU A 693 4.02 13.74 -16.50
CA LEU A 693 3.04 14.47 -17.29
C LEU A 693 1.73 14.69 -16.52
N LEU A 694 1.18 13.65 -15.88
CA LEU A 694 -0.02 13.73 -15.06
C LEU A 694 0.13 14.74 -13.93
N LYS A 695 1.27 14.71 -13.22
CA LYS A 695 1.57 15.68 -12.17
C LYS A 695 1.61 17.12 -12.70
N SER A 696 2.34 17.35 -13.80
CA SER A 696 2.37 18.68 -14.44
C SER A 696 1.00 19.16 -14.88
N THR A 697 0.12 18.25 -15.31
CA THR A 697 -1.22 18.58 -15.78
C THR A 697 -2.15 18.89 -14.60
N MET A 698 -1.99 18.19 -13.46
CA MET A 698 -2.68 18.50 -12.21
C MET A 698 -2.23 19.84 -11.60
N ASP A 699 -0.93 20.14 -11.59
CA ASP A 699 -0.41 21.42 -11.09
C ASP A 699 -0.93 22.61 -11.94
N LEU A 700 -1.16 22.39 -13.24
CA LEU A 700 -1.82 23.36 -14.12
C LEU A 700 -3.34 23.43 -13.86
N ALA A 701 -3.98 22.31 -13.52
CA ALA A 701 -5.42 22.28 -13.23
C ALA A 701 -5.78 23.12 -12.01
N ASP A 702 -4.95 23.08 -10.96
CA ASP A 702 -5.13 23.90 -9.75
C ASP A 702 -5.15 25.41 -10.03
N GLN A 703 -4.50 25.87 -11.11
CA GLN A 703 -4.49 27.29 -11.52
C GLN A 703 -5.76 27.71 -12.24
N PHE A 704 -6.54 26.76 -12.77
CA PHE A 704 -7.77 27.00 -13.51
C PHE A 704 -9.04 26.67 -12.71
N SER A 705 -8.89 26.27 -11.44
CA SER A 705 -10.01 25.82 -10.62
C SER A 705 -11.08 26.90 -10.47
N ASP A 706 -12.32 26.59 -10.86
CA ASP A 706 -13.46 27.48 -10.71
C ASP A 706 -14.77 26.70 -10.53
N ASP A 707 -15.81 27.33 -9.98
CA ASP A 707 -17.10 26.70 -9.66
C ASP A 707 -18.02 26.49 -10.89
N THR A 708 -17.46 26.55 -12.10
CA THR A 708 -18.23 26.40 -13.35
C THR A 708 -18.55 24.94 -13.65
N SER A 709 -19.72 24.68 -14.23
CA SER A 709 -20.16 23.33 -14.63
C SER A 709 -19.23 22.68 -15.66
N GLU A 710 -18.62 23.49 -16.53
CA GLU A 710 -17.68 23.02 -17.55
C GLU A 710 -16.32 22.67 -16.96
N TRP A 711 -15.84 23.41 -15.96
CA TRP A 711 -14.65 23.04 -15.20
C TRP A 711 -14.84 21.73 -14.44
N LEU A 712 -15.97 21.56 -13.74
CA LEU A 712 -16.28 20.33 -13.01
C LEU A 712 -16.27 19.08 -13.92
N LEU A 713 -16.64 19.22 -15.19
CA LEU A 713 -16.56 18.12 -16.17
C LEU A 713 -15.11 17.79 -16.53
N ILE A 714 -14.26 18.80 -16.71
CA ILE A 714 -12.83 18.63 -16.97
C ILE A 714 -12.11 18.05 -15.76
N ASP A 715 -12.45 18.52 -14.56
CA ASP A 715 -11.93 18.02 -13.28
C ASP A 715 -12.31 16.54 -13.07
N HIS A 716 -13.57 16.18 -13.30
CA HIS A 716 -14.00 14.78 -13.25
C HIS A 716 -13.25 13.90 -14.28
N ARG A 717 -13.00 14.41 -15.49
CA ARG A 717 -12.20 13.69 -16.49
C ARG A 717 -10.75 13.51 -16.03
N LEU A 718 -10.12 14.56 -15.52
CA LEU A 718 -8.74 14.52 -15.00
C LEU A 718 -8.61 13.55 -13.82
N GLN A 719 -9.59 13.56 -12.91
CA GLN A 719 -9.66 12.64 -11.78
C GLN A 719 -9.86 11.19 -12.24
N SER A 720 -10.69 10.95 -13.26
CA SER A 720 -10.85 9.62 -13.87
C SER A 720 -9.55 9.12 -14.53
N ILE A 721 -8.83 9.99 -15.23
CA ILE A 721 -7.50 9.69 -15.81
C ILE A 721 -6.51 9.36 -14.69
N LYS A 722 -6.49 10.14 -13.60
CA LYS A 722 -5.64 9.89 -12.44
C LYS A 722 -5.90 8.51 -11.83
N GLU A 723 -7.17 8.18 -11.58
CA GLU A 723 -7.57 6.86 -11.05
C GLU A 723 -7.15 5.72 -11.99
N SER A 724 -7.30 5.92 -13.30
CA SER A 724 -6.87 4.95 -14.32
C SER A 724 -5.35 4.71 -14.27
N PHE A 725 -4.55 5.78 -14.19
CA PHE A 725 -3.11 5.66 -14.05
C PHE A 725 -2.70 5.05 -12.71
N GLU A 726 -3.32 5.42 -11.58
CA GLU A 726 -3.08 4.79 -10.27
C GLU A 726 -3.34 3.27 -10.33
N PHE A 727 -4.41 2.86 -11.00
CA PHE A 727 -4.70 1.45 -11.27
C PHE A 727 -3.62 0.78 -12.14
N LEU A 728 -3.20 1.42 -13.23
CA LEU A 728 -2.14 0.92 -14.11
C LEU A 728 -0.80 0.78 -13.36
N PHE A 729 -0.42 1.75 -12.52
CA PHE A 729 0.77 1.68 -11.66
C PHE A 729 0.67 0.52 -10.68
N ALA A 730 -0.47 0.37 -9.99
CA ALA A 730 -0.69 -0.73 -9.06
C ALA A 730 -0.60 -2.09 -9.76
N ARG A 731 -1.21 -2.23 -10.94
CA ARG A 731 -1.15 -3.44 -11.77
C ARG A 731 0.27 -3.75 -12.21
N LYS A 732 1.00 -2.77 -12.76
CA LYS A 732 2.38 -2.95 -13.25
C LYS A 732 3.36 -3.22 -12.12
N ASN A 733 3.15 -2.66 -10.94
CA ASN A 733 3.91 -2.99 -9.74
C ASN A 733 3.70 -4.45 -9.32
N ARG A 734 2.47 -4.99 -9.39
CA ARG A 734 2.22 -6.42 -9.15
C ARG A 734 2.93 -7.30 -10.17
N GLU A 735 2.83 -6.97 -11.47
CA GLU A 735 3.55 -7.66 -12.54
C GLU A 735 5.07 -7.61 -12.33
N HIS A 736 5.61 -6.49 -11.84
CA HIS A 736 7.04 -6.34 -11.51
C HIS A 736 7.48 -7.33 -10.42
N HIS A 737 6.70 -7.43 -9.34
CA HIS A 737 6.98 -8.34 -8.24
C HIS A 737 6.92 -9.80 -8.69
N GLU A 738 5.95 -10.15 -9.54
CA GLU A 738 5.83 -11.49 -10.13
C GLU A 738 7.05 -11.82 -11.01
N ILE A 739 7.41 -10.92 -11.94
CA ILE A 739 8.57 -11.09 -12.82
C ILE A 739 9.87 -11.20 -12.02
N LYS A 740 10.06 -10.35 -11.00
CA LYS A 740 11.24 -10.38 -10.12
C LYS A 740 11.33 -11.72 -9.37
N THR A 741 10.21 -12.22 -8.86
CA THR A 741 10.15 -13.51 -8.19
C THR A 741 10.50 -14.65 -9.15
N ASN A 742 9.93 -14.62 -10.36
CA ASN A 742 10.22 -15.63 -11.40
C ASN A 742 11.69 -15.60 -11.85
N LEU A 743 12.31 -14.42 -11.95
CA LEU A 743 13.74 -14.28 -12.26
C LEU A 743 14.64 -14.87 -11.17
N ILE A 744 14.33 -14.60 -9.90
CA ILE A 744 15.07 -15.18 -8.76
C ILE A 744 14.98 -16.69 -8.79
N GLN A 745 13.76 -17.23 -8.95
CA GLN A 745 13.57 -18.68 -9.00
C GLN A 745 14.28 -19.32 -10.20
N ALA A 746 14.33 -18.64 -11.35
CA ALA A 746 15.08 -19.12 -12.51
C ALA A 746 16.60 -19.17 -12.27
N GLU A 747 17.17 -18.16 -11.59
CA GLU A 747 18.60 -18.14 -11.26
C GLU A 747 18.94 -19.18 -10.18
N ASP A 748 18.08 -19.38 -9.18
CA ASP A 748 18.21 -20.43 -8.17
C ASP A 748 18.23 -21.83 -8.80
N ILE A 749 17.32 -22.08 -9.75
CA ILE A 749 17.27 -23.32 -10.51
C ILE A 749 18.56 -23.55 -11.28
N LYS A 750 19.05 -22.52 -11.97
CA LYS A 750 20.30 -22.59 -12.74
C LYS A 750 21.51 -22.89 -11.83
N HIS A 751 21.61 -22.26 -10.66
CA HIS A 751 22.64 -22.57 -9.68
C HIS A 751 22.54 -23.99 -9.14
N ALA A 752 21.32 -24.47 -8.85
CA ALA A 752 21.10 -25.83 -8.39
C ALA A 752 21.45 -26.88 -9.46
N MET A 753 21.18 -26.59 -10.74
CA MET A 753 21.61 -27.44 -11.87
C MET A 753 23.14 -27.50 -11.97
N LEU A 754 23.85 -26.38 -11.78
CA LEU A 754 25.32 -26.36 -11.77
C LEU A 754 25.91 -27.17 -10.60
N ASP A 755 25.34 -27.05 -9.40
CA ASP A 755 25.74 -27.84 -8.23
C ASP A 755 25.54 -29.35 -8.47
N ILE A 756 24.36 -29.76 -8.95
CA ILE A 756 24.11 -31.19 -9.25
C ILE A 756 25.08 -31.71 -10.30
N ASN A 757 25.36 -30.94 -11.36
CA ASN A 757 26.36 -31.34 -12.36
C ASN A 757 27.75 -31.53 -11.75
N SER A 758 28.20 -30.62 -10.89
CA SER A 758 29.49 -30.76 -10.19
C SER A 758 29.53 -31.97 -9.26
N GLN A 759 28.41 -32.30 -8.60
CA GLN A 759 28.32 -33.49 -7.75
C GLN A 759 28.31 -34.77 -8.59
N LEU A 760 27.64 -34.78 -9.73
CA LEU A 760 27.70 -35.88 -10.70
C LEU A 760 29.13 -36.07 -11.25
N ASP A 761 29.86 -34.99 -11.55
CA ASP A 761 31.27 -35.06 -11.95
C ASP A 761 32.13 -35.75 -10.88
N HIS A 762 31.94 -35.38 -9.62
CA HIS A 762 32.67 -35.96 -8.50
C HIS A 762 32.36 -37.45 -8.31
N LEU A 763 31.08 -37.82 -8.31
CA LEU A 763 30.64 -39.21 -8.12
C LEU A 763 31.07 -40.10 -9.29
N GLU A 764 31.06 -39.57 -10.52
CA GLU A 764 31.55 -40.28 -11.70
C GLU A 764 33.07 -40.52 -11.60
N SER A 765 33.85 -39.51 -11.21
CA SER A 765 35.30 -39.66 -10.98
C SER A 765 35.61 -40.64 -9.85
N LEU A 766 34.86 -40.59 -8.76
CA LEU A 766 35.04 -41.50 -7.62
C LEU A 766 34.67 -42.94 -8.01
N SER A 767 33.59 -43.13 -8.77
CA SER A 767 33.23 -44.42 -9.35
C SER A 767 34.33 -44.97 -10.27
N GLN A 768 34.88 -44.15 -11.17
CA GLN A 768 35.97 -44.55 -12.07
C GLN A 768 37.26 -44.89 -11.32
N SER A 769 37.59 -44.19 -10.23
CA SER A 769 38.78 -44.47 -9.41
C SER A 769 38.75 -45.82 -8.69
N LEU A 770 37.56 -46.42 -8.56
CA LEU A 770 37.37 -47.73 -7.95
C LEU A 770 37.49 -48.88 -8.97
N GLU A 771 37.63 -48.56 -10.27
CA GLU A 771 37.86 -49.52 -11.34
C GLU A 771 39.36 -49.84 -11.54
N PRO A 772 39.73 -51.06 -11.94
CA PRO A 772 38.86 -52.22 -12.11
C PRO A 772 38.59 -52.98 -10.79
N VAL A 773 37.43 -53.63 -10.73
CA VAL A 773 37.15 -54.69 -9.75
C VAL A 773 37.81 -55.98 -10.26
N ASP A 774 38.96 -56.32 -9.68
CA ASP A 774 39.77 -57.46 -10.11
C ASP A 774 39.23 -58.78 -9.53
N GLU A 775 38.81 -59.71 -10.39
CA GLU A 775 38.22 -61.00 -9.97
C GLU A 775 39.24 -61.96 -9.34
N ARG A 776 40.53 -61.62 -9.42
CA ARG A 776 41.64 -62.39 -8.84
C ARG A 776 42.09 -61.85 -7.48
N GLU A 777 41.47 -60.77 -6.98
CA GLU A 777 41.82 -60.13 -5.71
C GLU A 777 41.47 -61.04 -4.53
N ILE A 778 42.50 -61.64 -3.90
CA ILE A 778 42.37 -62.58 -2.78
C ILE A 778 41.99 -61.85 -1.48
N ASN A 779 42.29 -60.56 -1.37
CA ASN A 779 42.09 -59.80 -0.13
C ASN A 779 40.63 -59.33 0.03
N ILE A 780 39.86 -60.09 0.81
CA ILE A 780 38.45 -59.84 1.14
C ILE A 780 38.23 -58.44 1.74
N SER A 781 39.20 -57.90 2.50
CA SER A 781 39.07 -56.57 3.14
C SER A 781 39.06 -55.41 2.13
N ILE A 782 39.83 -55.53 1.04
CA ILE A 782 39.88 -54.53 -0.03
C ILE A 782 38.54 -54.51 -0.79
N ASN A 783 38.01 -55.69 -1.10
CA ASN A 783 36.71 -55.82 -1.78
C ASN A 783 35.54 -55.34 -0.90
N ARG A 784 35.55 -55.59 0.43
CA ARG A 784 34.57 -55.01 1.36
C ARG A 784 34.66 -53.49 1.41
N THR A 785 35.87 -52.93 1.36
CA THR A 785 36.08 -51.47 1.34
C THR A 785 35.55 -50.85 0.03
N LYS A 786 35.81 -51.49 -1.12
CA LYS A 786 35.24 -51.08 -2.42
C LYS A 786 33.71 -51.18 -2.42
N LEU A 787 33.13 -52.25 -1.86
CA LEU A 787 31.68 -52.43 -1.74
C LEU A 787 31.04 -51.29 -0.93
N HIS A 788 31.56 -51.00 0.27
CA HIS A 788 31.05 -49.90 1.09
C HIS A 788 31.15 -48.53 0.41
N ARG A 789 32.20 -48.30 -0.39
CA ARG A 789 32.34 -47.06 -1.17
C ARG A 789 31.31 -46.98 -2.30
N PHE A 790 31.07 -48.07 -3.04
CA PHE A 790 30.03 -48.10 -4.06
C PHE A 790 28.61 -47.98 -3.49
N ILE A 791 28.33 -48.52 -2.30
CA ILE A 791 27.04 -48.32 -1.60
C ILE A 791 26.85 -46.84 -1.29
N ARG A 792 27.88 -46.17 -0.77
CA ARG A 792 27.81 -44.74 -0.50
C ARG A 792 27.58 -43.89 -1.76
N ILE A 793 28.25 -44.21 -2.87
CA ILE A 793 28.01 -43.55 -4.16
C ILE A 793 26.57 -43.77 -4.62
N HIS A 794 26.03 -44.99 -4.45
CA HIS A 794 24.65 -45.31 -4.80
C HIS A 794 23.65 -44.44 -4.01
N ASP A 795 23.82 -44.34 -2.69
CA ASP A 795 22.97 -43.54 -1.81
C ASP A 795 23.04 -42.04 -2.19
N ASP A 796 24.24 -41.51 -2.46
CA ASP A 796 24.43 -40.13 -2.90
C ASP A 796 23.76 -39.86 -4.28
N LEU A 797 23.77 -40.83 -5.20
CA LEU A 797 23.06 -40.74 -6.49
C LEU A 797 21.53 -40.81 -6.34
N GLU A 798 21.00 -41.48 -5.31
CA GLU A 798 19.57 -41.45 -5.00
C GLU A 798 19.12 -40.08 -4.49
N ILE A 799 19.89 -39.48 -3.59
CA ILE A 799 19.64 -38.12 -3.10
C ILE A 799 19.66 -37.10 -4.26
N LEU A 800 20.63 -37.21 -5.16
CA LEU A 800 20.70 -36.36 -6.35
C LEU A 800 19.51 -36.55 -7.29
N HIS A 801 18.98 -37.78 -7.40
CA HIS A 801 17.82 -38.07 -8.24
C HIS A 801 16.56 -37.36 -7.74
N GLU A 802 16.30 -37.40 -6.44
CA GLU A 802 15.16 -36.68 -5.83
C GLU A 802 15.31 -35.16 -5.99
N ARG A 803 16.52 -34.62 -5.80
CA ARG A 803 16.81 -33.19 -6.01
C ARG A 803 16.55 -32.78 -7.46
N LEU A 804 16.92 -33.60 -8.42
CA LEU A 804 16.73 -33.34 -9.85
C LEU A 804 15.25 -33.35 -10.25
N ILE A 805 14.44 -34.25 -9.67
CA ILE A 805 12.97 -34.29 -9.84
C ILE A 805 12.35 -32.99 -9.32
N ASN A 806 12.71 -32.59 -8.09
CA ASN A 806 12.19 -31.36 -7.49
C ASN A 806 12.51 -30.12 -8.35
N ILE A 807 13.74 -30.00 -8.84
CA ILE A 807 14.15 -28.92 -9.74
C ILE A 807 13.35 -28.95 -11.05
N ASN A 808 13.14 -30.13 -11.64
CA ASN A 808 12.35 -30.29 -12.85
C ASN A 808 10.88 -29.84 -12.67
N ASP A 809 10.28 -30.14 -11.52
CA ASP A 809 8.91 -29.75 -11.22
C ASP A 809 8.79 -28.24 -10.97
N ARG A 810 9.74 -27.64 -10.25
CA ARG A 810 9.84 -26.18 -10.08
C ARG A 810 10.03 -25.45 -11.41
N LEU A 811 10.79 -26.06 -12.32
CA LEU A 811 11.06 -25.51 -13.65
C LEU A 811 9.82 -25.55 -14.54
N LYS A 812 9.07 -26.65 -14.50
CA LYS A 812 7.78 -26.77 -15.19
C LYS A 812 6.72 -25.80 -14.66
N SER A 813 6.72 -25.50 -13.37
CA SER A 813 5.77 -24.50 -12.81
C SER A 813 6.10 -23.07 -13.22
N LEU A 814 7.36 -22.77 -13.52
CA LEU A 814 7.82 -21.44 -13.93
C LEU A 814 7.73 -21.18 -15.44
N LEU A 815 7.72 -22.24 -16.25
CA LEU A 815 7.84 -22.15 -17.69
C LEU A 815 6.60 -22.74 -18.37
N SER A 816 5.76 -21.87 -18.92
CA SER A 816 4.69 -22.25 -19.84
C SER A 816 5.18 -22.08 -21.30
N GLY A 817 5.35 -23.19 -22.01
CA GLY A 817 5.72 -23.22 -23.44
C GLY A 817 7.12 -23.77 -23.74
N ASP A 818 7.41 -23.97 -25.03
CA ASP A 818 8.60 -24.63 -25.60
C ASP A 818 9.93 -23.95 -25.23
N GLN A 819 10.42 -24.19 -24.01
CA GLN A 819 11.81 -23.93 -23.65
C GLN A 819 12.64 -25.20 -23.83
N LEU A 820 12.85 -25.59 -25.08
CA LEU A 820 13.55 -26.84 -25.44
C LEU A 820 14.92 -26.97 -24.77
N ARG A 821 15.65 -25.87 -24.56
CA ARG A 821 17.07 -25.89 -24.15
C ARG A 821 17.29 -26.28 -22.69
N ILE A 822 16.59 -25.65 -21.76
CA ILE A 822 16.74 -25.93 -20.31
C ILE A 822 16.15 -27.31 -19.98
N THR A 823 15.04 -27.67 -20.63
CA THR A 823 14.44 -29.00 -20.49
C THR A 823 15.35 -30.09 -21.06
N ASN A 824 16.11 -29.80 -22.14
CA ASN A 824 17.13 -30.71 -22.66
C ASN A 824 18.32 -30.85 -21.69
N ASP A 825 18.75 -29.77 -21.04
CA ASP A 825 19.85 -29.83 -20.06
C ASP A 825 19.48 -30.68 -18.84
N ILE A 826 18.27 -30.51 -18.29
CA ILE A 826 17.76 -31.38 -17.21
C ILE A 826 17.65 -32.83 -17.67
N LYS A 827 17.17 -33.07 -18.89
CA LYS A 827 17.08 -34.41 -19.46
C LYS A 827 18.46 -35.07 -19.58
N LEU A 828 19.47 -34.32 -20.05
CA LEU A 828 20.85 -34.79 -20.14
C LEU A 828 21.43 -35.14 -18.76
N MET A 829 21.11 -34.36 -17.72
CA MET A 829 21.50 -34.68 -16.34
C MET A 829 20.82 -35.96 -15.82
N PHE A 830 19.52 -36.17 -16.12
CA PHE A 830 18.82 -37.41 -15.78
C PHE A 830 19.47 -38.62 -16.47
N ASP A 831 19.77 -38.49 -17.76
CA ASP A 831 20.42 -39.54 -18.55
C ASP A 831 21.80 -39.89 -17.99
N ARG A 832 22.60 -38.86 -17.64
CA ARG A 832 23.92 -39.02 -17.02
C ARG A 832 23.83 -39.70 -15.65
N LEU A 833 22.96 -39.23 -14.77
CA LEU A 833 22.74 -39.81 -13.44
C LEU A 833 22.34 -41.29 -13.55
N ASN A 834 21.43 -41.63 -14.45
CA ASN A 834 21.00 -43.00 -14.68
C ASN A 834 22.11 -43.89 -15.24
N SER A 835 22.99 -43.34 -16.09
CA SER A 835 24.18 -44.04 -16.58
C SER A 835 25.13 -44.41 -15.43
N ILE A 836 25.46 -43.45 -14.56
CA ILE A 836 26.34 -43.69 -13.41
C ILE A 836 25.69 -44.70 -12.44
N LYS A 837 24.40 -44.55 -12.12
CA LYS A 837 23.66 -45.53 -11.28
C LYS A 837 23.74 -46.94 -11.85
N ARG A 838 23.60 -47.09 -13.17
CA ARG A 838 23.68 -48.40 -13.83
C ARG A 838 25.07 -49.02 -13.69
N ILE A 839 26.13 -48.23 -13.86
CA ILE A 839 27.53 -48.69 -13.70
C ILE A 839 27.77 -49.12 -12.24
N VAL A 840 27.41 -48.28 -11.27
CA VAL A 840 27.56 -48.58 -9.83
C VAL A 840 26.82 -49.84 -9.43
N LYS A 841 25.58 -50.03 -9.92
CA LYS A 841 24.78 -51.24 -9.65
C LYS A 841 25.45 -52.52 -10.16
N ILE A 842 26.03 -52.48 -11.37
CA ILE A 842 26.76 -53.63 -11.93
C ILE A 842 27.96 -53.99 -11.04
N TYR A 843 28.70 -53.00 -10.54
CA TYR A 843 29.84 -53.25 -9.64
C TYR A 843 29.44 -53.74 -8.25
N LEU A 844 28.34 -53.23 -7.69
CA LEU A 844 27.77 -53.73 -6.44
C LEU A 844 27.41 -55.22 -6.57
N GLU A 845 26.64 -55.59 -7.60
CA GLU A 845 26.25 -56.99 -7.84
C GLU A 845 27.47 -57.90 -8.06
N ARG A 846 28.54 -57.40 -8.70
CA ARG A 846 29.78 -58.14 -8.92
C ARG A 846 30.57 -58.34 -7.63
N LEU A 847 30.72 -57.30 -6.82
CA LEU A 847 31.42 -57.36 -5.52
C LEU A 847 30.68 -58.25 -4.52
N GLU A 848 29.35 -58.20 -4.48
CA GLU A 848 28.52 -59.08 -3.65
C GLU A 848 28.70 -60.56 -4.04
N LYS A 849 28.68 -60.87 -5.34
CA LYS A 849 28.92 -62.23 -5.84
C LYS A 849 30.34 -62.73 -5.53
N LEU A 850 31.36 -61.88 -5.63
CA LEU A 850 32.74 -62.23 -5.29
C LEU A 850 32.92 -62.49 -3.79
N LEU A 851 32.32 -61.66 -2.93
CA LEU A 851 32.36 -61.85 -1.47
C LEU A 851 31.62 -63.13 -1.06
N ALA A 852 30.43 -63.40 -1.61
CA ALA A 852 29.68 -64.62 -1.35
C ALA A 852 30.44 -65.90 -1.79
N ARG A 853 31.21 -65.84 -2.88
CA ARG A 853 32.05 -66.95 -3.36
C ARG A 853 33.26 -67.20 -2.46
N ASN A 854 33.85 -66.14 -1.90
CA ASN A 854 35.00 -66.25 -1.00
C ASN A 854 34.59 -66.68 0.42
N GLU A 855 33.42 -66.27 0.91
CA GLU A 855 32.85 -66.73 2.19
C GLU A 855 32.45 -68.22 2.16
N LEU A 856 32.03 -68.73 0.99
CA LEU A 856 31.85 -70.17 0.77
C LEU A 856 33.19 -70.94 0.82
N HIS A 857 34.30 -70.34 0.38
CA HIS A 857 35.63 -70.95 0.49
C HIS A 857 36.16 -70.96 1.94
N GLU A 858 35.88 -69.93 2.75
CA GLU A 858 36.23 -69.90 4.19
C GLU A 858 35.43 -70.93 5.01
N SER A 859 34.15 -71.14 4.67
CA SER A 859 33.29 -72.12 5.37
C SER A 859 33.67 -73.58 5.10
N PHE A 860 34.31 -73.91 3.97
CA PHE A 860 34.94 -75.23 3.76
C PHE A 860 36.27 -75.42 4.52
N SER A 861 36.94 -74.33 4.92
CA SER A 861 38.20 -74.39 5.68
C SER A 861 38.01 -74.45 7.21
N SER A 862 36.80 -74.16 7.71
CA SER A 862 36.51 -73.99 9.15
C SER A 862 35.60 -75.07 9.74
N ILE A 863 35.74 -76.33 9.33
CA ILE A 863 35.17 -77.48 10.07
C ILE A 863 36.21 -77.93 11.10
N ASN A 864 36.31 -77.21 12.22
CA ASN A 864 36.68 -77.78 13.52
C ASN A 864 36.34 -76.77 14.64
N HIS A 865 35.50 -77.25 15.57
CA HIS A 865 35.02 -76.66 16.83
C HIS A 865 33.76 -75.74 16.80
N SER A 866 32.69 -76.32 17.35
CA SER A 866 31.40 -75.74 17.77
C SER A 866 31.51 -74.94 19.10
N PRO A 867 30.42 -74.42 19.69
CA PRO A 867 29.49 -73.40 19.19
C PRO A 867 29.26 -72.28 20.25
N ILE A 868 29.05 -71.02 19.86
CA ILE A 868 28.45 -70.02 20.76
C ILE A 868 27.33 -69.27 20.05
N ARG A 869 26.12 -69.46 20.59
CA ARG A 869 24.88 -68.74 20.30
C ARG A 869 25.06 -67.23 20.48
N THR A 870 24.49 -66.43 19.58
CA THR A 870 23.65 -65.28 19.95
C THR A 870 22.68 -64.93 18.81
N SER A 871 21.39 -65.14 19.10
CA SER A 871 20.26 -64.23 18.88
C SER A 871 20.14 -63.50 17.54
N ASN A 872 19.49 -64.17 16.58
CA ASN A 872 18.79 -63.55 15.46
C ASN A 872 17.43 -63.00 15.94
N SER A 873 17.25 -61.68 15.88
CA SER A 873 15.94 -61.08 15.65
C SER A 873 16.11 -59.71 14.99
N ASN A 874 15.40 -59.53 13.87
CA ASN A 874 15.14 -58.27 13.16
C ASN A 874 16.07 -57.92 12.01
N LEU A 875 16.02 -58.70 10.93
CA LEU A 875 16.17 -58.19 9.56
C LEU A 875 15.18 -58.93 8.65
N GLN A 876 13.90 -58.61 8.81
CA GLN A 876 12.88 -58.90 7.82
C GLN A 876 11.95 -57.69 7.76
N ARG A 877 12.37 -56.68 6.99
CA ARG A 877 11.55 -55.59 6.43
C ARG A 877 12.52 -54.61 5.77
N VAL A 878 12.65 -54.70 4.46
CA VAL A 878 12.63 -53.61 3.47
C VAL A 878 12.88 -54.31 2.13
N TYR A 879 11.83 -54.81 1.51
CA TYR A 879 11.67 -54.97 0.07
C TYR A 879 10.17 -55.18 -0.18
N GLN A 880 9.45 -54.06 -0.10
CA GLN A 880 8.20 -53.80 -0.80
C GLN A 880 8.11 -52.29 -1.03
#